data_AF-A0A7J4J3J7-F1
#
_entry.id   AF-A0A7J4J3J7-F1
#
_cell.length_a   1.000
_cell.length_b   1.000
_cell.length_c   1.000
_cell.angle_alpha   90.00
_cell.angle_beta   90.00
_cell.angle_gamma   90.00
#
_symmetry.space_group_name_H-M   'P 1'
#
loop_
_entity.id
_entity.type
_entity.pdbx_description
1 polymer ?
#
loop_
_entity_poly.entity_id
_entity_poly.type
_entity_poly.pdbx_seq_one_letter_code
_entity_poly.pdbx_strand_id
1 'polypeptide(L)'
;MFDERRKPSIGELYSKITVSSEDFSAGERRLEKMPDHPFVALCKKLYALSPSLGKKGSFNEDNRQAVAFLKWKLSAQEFTAACAISLILFVAAAFLLGTIVLYFPLADVLALLSGGGMMTYIYAYLPFILIAMFAVNYFSSFPASEARREQTKALTYVPELLGYMVMSIKLVPNLEKAVEFAAQHGKGKIAKDFRELIWNVQVGMYNSLSEGLDALAYSWGKYSDEFKRALMRIRASVIENTEAKRYALLDQTMTEMLESIRTKMEQYARDLSQPSTMLFYIGVLLPLLLIIILPVGSSFSNAPLANPYVLLLIYNIVIPAITIAFAYNLLQTRPPTYEPPLIPDSHEGLPKKWKANILGIGIDVRMAAAIVAILGLSISFVVSTQGLPPKFAYSALGLGEKTPQLVQPDKSRDQALIAAGHTPAYFALDESGELFRELMSRGMRASGGEEPPSAADIGQQIKAQEQLFFSQSKNDIAPYSLVFGLLITISLTVFILLYYTSIYKRRIQLEVQELESEFKDSLYVLASRMGENKPVEDAMKHVIEFLPDMKVSRLIFGRTLDNIKLMGMPLEQAVFDQNMGSVAKIPSALIKGSMKMLVDSVQLGVNVAARTLISLSIQLQNAQKVTNMLKILVSDVTGTMKTMTLFIAPIVLGITTSLQRVVIVTISSIAASGISSGSDNLAAGASGSLGSFTSLTKSGLISPSAIANIASPTQFILIVALYILELVVIMTYFTTKIEEDNDLLVRINIATYLPIAVITFVVSMVLSNMLVGSL
;
A
#
# COMPACT_ATOMS: atom_id res chain seq x y z
N MET A 1 35.73 48.36 -31.57
CA MET A 1 34.39 48.86 -31.96
C MET A 1 33.39 47.94 -31.28
N PHE A 2 32.95 48.33 -30.09
CA PHE A 2 32.08 47.54 -29.22
C PHE A 2 30.62 47.79 -29.64
N ASP A 3 29.87 46.72 -29.91
CA ASP A 3 28.44 46.80 -30.20
C ASP A 3 27.65 46.52 -28.91
N GLU A 4 27.24 47.58 -28.23
CA GLU A 4 26.38 47.52 -27.04
C GLU A 4 24.99 47.03 -27.44
N ARG A 5 24.70 45.74 -27.21
CA ARG A 5 23.33 45.24 -27.26
C ARG A 5 22.50 45.91 -26.16
N ARG A 6 21.73 46.93 -26.56
CA ARG A 6 20.74 47.65 -25.75
C ARG A 6 19.92 46.62 -24.96
N LYS A 7 20.02 46.66 -23.62
CA LYS A 7 19.10 45.90 -22.76
C LYS A 7 17.69 46.43 -23.04
N PRO A 8 16.71 45.56 -23.31
CA PRO A 8 15.36 46.01 -23.64
C PRO A 8 14.81 46.86 -22.51
N SER A 9 14.17 47.96 -22.88
CA SER A 9 13.45 48.82 -21.93
C SER A 9 12.36 48.02 -21.23
N ILE A 10 12.10 48.31 -19.95
CA ILE A 10 11.00 47.69 -19.20
C ILE A 10 9.67 47.83 -19.98
N GLY A 11 9.45 48.95 -20.65
CA GLY A 11 8.28 49.16 -21.52
C GLY A 11 8.25 48.28 -22.77
N GLU A 12 9.40 47.93 -23.36
CA GLU A 12 9.48 46.99 -24.50
C GLU A 12 9.20 45.55 -24.06
N LEU A 13 9.65 45.18 -22.85
CA LEU A 13 9.31 43.90 -22.22
C LEU A 13 7.80 43.78 -21.97
N TYR A 14 7.13 44.85 -21.52
CA TYR A 14 5.68 44.87 -21.33
C TYR A 14 4.88 44.92 -22.63
N SER A 15 5.37 45.62 -23.67
CA SER A 15 4.70 45.67 -24.98
C SER A 15 4.61 44.30 -25.67
N LYS A 16 5.55 43.39 -25.36
CA LYS A 16 5.55 41.99 -25.83
C LYS A 16 4.64 41.06 -25.03
N ILE A 17 4.03 41.53 -23.93
CA ILE A 17 3.03 40.81 -23.13
C ILE A 17 1.64 41.32 -23.50
N THR A 18 1.37 41.47 -24.80
CA THR A 18 0.00 41.58 -25.30
C THR A 18 -0.46 40.16 -25.64
N VAL A 19 -0.62 39.34 -24.59
CA VAL A 19 -1.30 38.05 -24.75
C VAL A 19 -2.78 38.36 -24.85
N SER A 20 -3.36 38.16 -26.03
CA SER A 20 -4.79 38.31 -26.21
C SER A 20 -5.52 37.25 -25.38
N SER A 21 -6.73 37.54 -24.89
CA SER A 21 -7.57 36.53 -24.22
C SER A 21 -7.81 35.30 -25.13
N GLU A 22 -7.71 35.47 -26.45
CA GLU A 22 -7.81 34.40 -27.43
C GLU A 22 -6.62 33.43 -27.38
N ASP A 23 -5.40 33.90 -27.12
CA ASP A 23 -4.19 33.05 -27.04
C ASP A 23 -4.24 32.07 -25.84
N PHE A 24 -4.93 32.43 -24.76
CA PHE A 24 -5.15 31.56 -23.62
C PHE A 24 -6.18 30.44 -23.91
N SER A 25 -7.15 30.70 -24.79
CA SER A 25 -8.14 29.71 -25.24
C SER A 25 -7.63 28.81 -26.39
N ALA A 26 -6.55 29.22 -27.08
CA ALA A 26 -6.02 28.53 -28.25
C ALA A 26 -5.46 27.13 -27.93
N GLY A 27 -5.01 26.90 -26.68
CA GLY A 27 -4.59 25.58 -26.21
C GLY A 27 -5.74 24.56 -26.11
N GLU A 28 -6.97 25.02 -25.86
CA GLU A 28 -8.15 24.16 -25.64
C GLU A 28 -8.80 23.68 -26.96
N ARG A 29 -8.43 24.23 -28.12
CA ARG A 29 -9.05 23.92 -29.42
C ARG A 29 -8.34 22.84 -30.24
N ARG A 30 -7.23 22.26 -29.77
CA ARG A 30 -6.59 21.13 -30.46
C ARG A 30 -7.37 19.84 -30.16
N LEU A 31 -8.01 19.28 -31.19
CA LEU A 31 -8.65 17.98 -31.13
C LEU A 31 -7.58 16.87 -30.97
N GLU A 32 -7.21 16.55 -29.74
CA GLU A 32 -6.36 15.41 -29.45
C GLU A 32 -7.20 14.12 -29.36
N LYS A 33 -6.78 13.09 -30.10
CA LYS A 33 -7.42 11.78 -30.01
C LYS A 33 -7.14 11.20 -28.62
N MET A 34 -8.18 11.08 -27.79
CA MET A 34 -8.05 10.50 -26.46
C MET A 34 -7.43 9.09 -26.57
N PRO A 35 -6.29 8.81 -25.91
CA PRO A 35 -5.65 7.51 -25.99
C PRO A 35 -6.57 6.44 -25.41
N ASP A 36 -6.67 5.29 -26.09
CA ASP A 36 -7.42 4.14 -25.59
C ASP A 36 -6.83 3.69 -24.25
N HIS A 37 -7.70 3.29 -23.31
CA HIS A 37 -7.26 2.77 -22.02
C HIS A 37 -6.31 1.56 -22.22
N PRO A 38 -5.23 1.40 -21.43
CA PRO A 38 -4.26 0.32 -21.61
C PRO A 38 -4.87 -1.07 -21.72
N PHE A 39 -5.93 -1.33 -20.96
CA PHE A 39 -6.71 -2.57 -21.03
C PHE A 39 -7.41 -2.76 -22.39
N VAL A 40 -8.02 -1.72 -22.95
CA VAL A 40 -8.68 -1.78 -24.26
C VAL A 40 -7.64 -2.03 -25.36
N ALA A 41 -6.48 -1.37 -25.28
CA ALA A 41 -5.38 -1.61 -26.20
C ALA A 41 -4.85 -3.06 -26.09
N LEU A 42 -4.77 -3.61 -24.88
CA LEU A 42 -4.40 -5.00 -24.65
C LEU A 42 -5.42 -5.96 -25.23
N CYS A 43 -6.72 -5.75 -25.00
CA CYS A 43 -7.79 -6.58 -25.60
C CYS A 43 -7.74 -6.58 -27.12
N LYS A 44 -7.53 -5.41 -27.75
CA LYS A 44 -7.38 -5.30 -29.22
C LYS A 44 -6.14 -6.04 -29.72
N LYS A 45 -5.01 -5.96 -29.01
CA LYS A 45 -3.80 -6.72 -29.34
C LYS A 45 -4.01 -8.22 -29.23
N LEU A 46 -4.68 -8.68 -28.16
CA LEU A 46 -5.00 -10.10 -27.98
C LEU A 46 -5.97 -10.59 -29.07
N TYR A 47 -6.98 -9.82 -29.41
CA TYR A 47 -7.89 -10.16 -30.52
C TYR A 47 -7.15 -10.29 -31.86
N ALA A 48 -6.19 -9.41 -32.14
CA ALA A 48 -5.39 -9.47 -33.37
C ALA A 48 -4.56 -10.77 -33.50
N LEU A 49 -4.17 -11.38 -32.38
CA LEU A 49 -3.44 -12.66 -32.37
C LEU A 49 -4.32 -13.85 -32.77
N SER A 50 -5.60 -13.85 -32.39
CA SER A 50 -6.51 -14.91 -32.79
C SER A 50 -7.98 -14.44 -32.88
N PRO A 51 -8.40 -13.96 -34.05
CA PRO A 51 -9.77 -13.48 -34.28
C PRO A 51 -10.84 -14.58 -34.21
N SER A 52 -10.43 -15.86 -34.34
CA SER A 52 -11.35 -17.00 -34.41
C SER A 52 -12.04 -17.31 -33.08
N LEU A 53 -11.40 -17.01 -31.93
CA LEU A 53 -11.96 -17.29 -30.60
C LEU A 53 -13.09 -16.34 -30.17
N GLY A 54 -13.28 -15.21 -30.86
CA GLY A 54 -14.29 -14.18 -30.52
C GLY A 54 -15.62 -14.28 -31.29
N LYS A 55 -15.76 -15.22 -32.25
CA LYS A 55 -16.84 -15.20 -33.25
C LYS A 55 -18.29 -15.30 -32.72
N LYS A 56 -18.50 -15.67 -31.45
CA LYS A 56 -19.84 -15.75 -30.80
C LYS A 56 -19.89 -15.05 -29.44
N GLY A 57 -19.00 -14.10 -29.19
CA GLY A 57 -18.89 -13.44 -27.89
C GLY A 57 -20.03 -12.48 -27.59
N SER A 58 -20.72 -12.67 -26.46
CA SER A 58 -21.63 -11.69 -25.85
C SER A 58 -21.04 -11.14 -24.56
N PHE A 59 -21.23 -9.85 -24.29
CA PHE A 59 -20.94 -9.30 -22.97
C PHE A 59 -21.91 -9.88 -21.93
N ASN A 60 -21.38 -10.18 -20.74
CA ASN A 60 -22.20 -10.27 -19.53
C ASN A 60 -22.89 -8.91 -19.29
N GLU A 61 -24.08 -8.89 -18.71
CA GLU A 61 -24.90 -7.68 -18.55
C GLU A 61 -24.14 -6.58 -17.78
N ASP A 62 -23.46 -6.96 -16.70
CA ASP A 62 -22.64 -6.04 -15.90
C ASP A 62 -21.49 -5.44 -16.70
N ASN A 63 -20.79 -6.25 -17.50
CA ASN A 63 -19.67 -5.79 -18.33
C ASN A 63 -20.15 -4.91 -19.49
N ARG A 64 -21.33 -5.19 -20.06
CA ARG A 64 -21.95 -4.34 -21.08
C ARG A 64 -22.21 -2.94 -20.52
N GLN A 65 -22.80 -2.88 -19.33
CA GLN A 65 -23.11 -1.63 -18.65
C GLN A 65 -21.84 -0.88 -18.25
N ALA A 66 -20.83 -1.60 -17.76
CA ALA A 66 -19.53 -1.02 -17.41
C ALA A 66 -18.81 -0.41 -18.63
N VAL A 67 -18.77 -1.14 -19.75
CA VAL A 67 -18.17 -0.65 -21.01
C VAL A 67 -18.93 0.55 -21.56
N ALA A 68 -20.26 0.53 -21.50
CA ALA A 68 -21.10 1.66 -21.89
C ALA A 68 -20.87 2.89 -20.99
N PHE A 69 -20.81 2.69 -19.68
CA PHE A 69 -20.53 3.75 -18.71
C PHE A 69 -19.14 4.35 -18.90
N LEU A 70 -18.11 3.51 -19.06
CA LEU A 70 -16.74 3.94 -19.31
C LEU A 70 -16.52 4.49 -20.73
N LYS A 71 -17.50 4.31 -21.62
CA LYS A 71 -17.44 4.65 -23.06
C LYS A 71 -16.22 4.06 -23.75
N TRP A 72 -15.84 2.84 -23.37
CA TRP A 72 -14.71 2.14 -23.98
C TRP A 72 -15.07 1.66 -25.39
N LYS A 73 -14.18 1.92 -26.36
CA LYS A 73 -14.29 1.42 -27.73
C LYS A 73 -13.90 -0.05 -27.80
N LEU A 74 -14.70 -0.91 -27.18
CA LEU A 74 -14.49 -2.34 -27.04
C LEU A 74 -15.72 -3.10 -27.49
N SER A 75 -15.55 -3.97 -28.50
CA SER A 75 -16.61 -4.87 -28.96
C SER A 75 -16.68 -6.14 -28.10
N ALA A 76 -17.85 -6.79 -28.09
CA ALA A 76 -18.05 -8.04 -27.33
C ALA A 76 -17.14 -9.17 -27.85
N GLN A 77 -16.83 -9.17 -29.15
CA GLN A 77 -15.97 -10.16 -29.79
C GLN A 77 -14.50 -9.97 -29.38
N GLU A 78 -14.01 -8.72 -29.34
CA GLU A 78 -12.65 -8.42 -28.88
C GLU A 78 -12.45 -8.81 -27.41
N PHE A 79 -13.43 -8.50 -26.55
CA PHE A 79 -13.35 -8.82 -25.13
C PHE A 79 -13.36 -10.33 -24.86
N THR A 80 -14.26 -11.07 -25.49
CA THR A 80 -14.36 -12.53 -25.28
C THR A 80 -13.16 -13.28 -25.85
N ALA A 81 -12.63 -12.86 -27.01
CA ALA A 81 -11.37 -13.39 -27.53
C ALA A 81 -10.20 -13.12 -26.57
N ALA A 82 -10.12 -11.90 -26.04
CA ALA A 82 -9.10 -11.53 -25.06
C ALA A 82 -9.18 -12.38 -23.78
N CYS A 83 -10.38 -12.64 -23.26
CA CYS A 83 -10.60 -13.52 -22.11
C CYS A 83 -10.21 -14.98 -22.38
N ALA A 84 -10.50 -15.49 -23.58
CA ALA A 84 -10.14 -16.86 -23.95
C ALA A 84 -8.62 -17.02 -24.10
N ILE A 85 -7.96 -16.03 -24.72
CA ILE A 85 -6.50 -16.03 -24.89
C ILE A 85 -5.80 -15.84 -23.54
N SER A 86 -6.32 -14.97 -22.67
CA SER A 86 -5.75 -14.81 -21.33
C SER A 86 -5.89 -16.10 -20.51
N LEU A 87 -7.01 -16.83 -20.63
CA LEU A 87 -7.14 -18.16 -20.03
C LEU A 87 -6.09 -19.13 -20.54
N ILE A 88 -5.88 -19.23 -21.86
CA ILE A 88 -4.85 -20.11 -22.43
C ILE A 88 -3.46 -19.72 -21.93
N LEU A 89 -3.14 -18.43 -21.93
CA LEU A 89 -1.84 -17.92 -21.50
C LEU A 89 -1.58 -18.17 -20.02
N PHE A 90 -2.55 -17.90 -19.14
CA PHE A 90 -2.40 -18.12 -17.70
C PHE A 90 -2.35 -19.60 -17.35
N VAL A 91 -3.14 -20.47 -18.00
CA VAL A 91 -3.07 -21.92 -17.79
C VAL A 91 -1.73 -22.47 -18.30
N ALA A 92 -1.26 -22.02 -19.47
CA ALA A 92 0.05 -22.42 -19.99
C ALA A 92 1.19 -21.95 -19.07
N ALA A 93 1.13 -20.71 -18.57
CA ALA A 93 2.09 -20.19 -17.60
C ALA A 93 2.04 -20.98 -16.28
N ALA A 94 0.86 -21.35 -15.79
CA ALA A 94 0.72 -22.18 -14.59
C ALA A 94 1.33 -23.57 -14.77
N PHE A 95 1.15 -24.17 -15.95
CA PHE A 95 1.77 -25.44 -16.28
C PHE A 95 3.29 -25.31 -16.39
N LEU A 96 3.80 -24.27 -17.06
CA LEU A 96 5.23 -24.00 -17.13
C LEU A 96 5.85 -23.79 -15.75
N LEU A 97 5.23 -22.97 -14.90
CA LEU A 97 5.70 -22.73 -13.53
C LEU A 97 5.67 -24.01 -12.69
N GLY A 98 4.58 -24.80 -12.77
CA GLY A 98 4.51 -26.09 -12.11
C GLY A 98 5.57 -27.07 -12.59
N THR A 99 5.87 -27.11 -13.89
CA THR A 99 6.98 -27.92 -14.42
C THR A 99 8.33 -27.43 -13.91
N ILE A 100 8.58 -26.10 -13.89
CA ILE A 100 9.82 -25.53 -13.36
C ILE A 100 10.02 -25.93 -11.91
N VAL A 101 8.97 -25.85 -11.08
CA VAL A 101 9.04 -26.26 -9.68
C VAL A 101 9.45 -27.72 -9.51
N LEU A 102 9.03 -28.62 -10.42
CA LEU A 102 9.42 -30.03 -10.42
C LEU A 102 10.87 -30.28 -10.86
N TYR A 103 11.48 -29.38 -11.64
CA TYR A 103 12.88 -29.50 -12.09
C TYR A 103 13.88 -28.78 -11.17
N PHE A 104 13.41 -27.97 -10.23
CA PHE A 104 14.24 -27.28 -9.24
C PHE A 104 14.30 -28.06 -7.92
N PRO A 105 15.28 -27.79 -7.03
CA PRO A 105 15.38 -28.42 -5.70
C PRO A 105 14.17 -28.21 -4.78
N LEU A 106 13.20 -27.41 -5.23
CA LEU A 106 11.89 -27.24 -4.59
C LEU A 106 11.01 -28.51 -4.71
N ALA A 107 11.25 -29.34 -5.73
CA ALA A 107 10.57 -30.63 -5.92
C ALA A 107 10.82 -31.59 -4.75
N ASP A 108 12.05 -31.62 -4.24
CA ASP A 108 12.42 -32.47 -3.11
C ASP A 108 11.71 -32.04 -1.81
N VAL A 109 11.52 -30.73 -1.64
CA VAL A 109 10.76 -30.16 -0.51
C VAL A 109 9.27 -30.52 -0.62
N LEU A 110 8.70 -30.45 -1.83
CA LEU A 110 7.30 -30.83 -2.09
C LEU A 110 7.08 -32.33 -1.97
N ALA A 111 8.05 -33.14 -2.40
CA ALA A 111 8.03 -34.59 -2.22
C ALA A 111 8.09 -34.97 -0.74
N LEU A 112 8.89 -34.25 0.05
CA LEU A 112 8.92 -34.41 1.50
C LEU A 112 7.56 -34.03 2.14
N LEU A 113 6.97 -32.90 1.74
CA LEU A 113 5.69 -32.42 2.27
C LEU A 113 4.51 -33.37 1.98
N SER A 114 4.55 -34.01 0.83
CA SER A 114 3.43 -34.79 0.30
C SER A 114 3.50 -36.29 0.58
N GLY A 115 4.60 -36.75 1.19
CA GLY A 115 4.88 -38.19 1.35
C GLY A 115 5.32 -38.88 0.05
N GLY A 116 5.69 -38.10 -0.98
CA GLY A 116 6.09 -38.58 -2.31
C GLY A 116 4.93 -38.97 -3.24
N GLY A 117 5.27 -39.36 -4.46
CA GLY A 117 4.31 -39.87 -5.44
C GLY A 117 3.40 -38.79 -6.08
N MET A 118 2.16 -39.18 -6.42
CA MET A 118 1.21 -38.34 -7.18
C MET A 118 0.89 -37.01 -6.49
N MET A 119 0.94 -36.96 -5.15
CA MET A 119 0.66 -35.75 -4.38
C MET A 119 1.69 -34.63 -4.62
N THR A 120 2.95 -34.97 -4.93
CA THR A 120 4.00 -33.98 -5.26
C THR A 120 3.59 -33.14 -6.46
N TYR A 121 3.06 -33.79 -7.51
CA TYR A 121 2.57 -33.10 -8.70
C TYR A 121 1.38 -32.19 -8.38
N ILE A 122 0.45 -32.66 -7.55
CA ILE A 122 -0.71 -31.85 -7.14
C ILE A 122 -0.24 -30.57 -6.43
N TYR A 123 0.65 -30.67 -5.44
CA TYR A 123 1.15 -29.49 -4.73
C TYR A 123 2.02 -28.58 -5.62
N ALA A 124 2.71 -29.13 -6.63
CA ALA A 124 3.48 -28.33 -7.57
C ALA A 124 2.59 -27.50 -8.52
N TYR A 125 1.49 -28.06 -9.03
CA TYR A 125 0.64 -27.36 -10.02
C TYR A 125 -0.53 -26.58 -9.41
N LEU A 126 -1.13 -27.08 -8.32
CA LEU A 126 -2.34 -26.51 -7.72
C LEU A 126 -2.25 -25.01 -7.37
N PRO A 127 -1.19 -24.49 -6.71
CA PRO A 127 -1.12 -23.06 -6.41
C PRO A 127 -1.09 -22.20 -7.68
N PHE A 128 -0.37 -22.62 -8.73
CA PHE A 128 -0.33 -21.88 -9.98
C PHE A 128 -1.64 -21.96 -10.75
N ILE A 129 -2.35 -23.10 -10.68
CA ILE A 129 -3.69 -23.23 -11.25
C ILE A 129 -4.67 -22.29 -10.54
N LEU A 130 -4.62 -22.21 -9.20
CA LEU A 130 -5.44 -21.27 -8.43
C LEU A 130 -5.11 -19.82 -8.78
N ILE A 131 -3.82 -19.47 -8.92
CA ILE A 131 -3.37 -18.14 -9.36
C ILE A 131 -3.87 -17.84 -10.77
N ALA A 132 -3.79 -18.79 -11.70
CA ALA A 132 -4.30 -18.63 -13.06
C ALA A 132 -5.83 -18.42 -13.07
N MET A 133 -6.56 -19.22 -12.28
CA MET A 133 -8.01 -19.07 -12.13
C MET A 133 -8.40 -17.71 -11.56
N PHE A 134 -7.67 -17.24 -10.53
CA PHE A 134 -7.84 -15.91 -9.97
C PHE A 134 -7.52 -14.81 -11.00
N ALA A 135 -6.42 -14.94 -11.73
CA ALA A 135 -6.00 -13.97 -12.75
C ALA A 135 -7.02 -13.86 -13.91
N VAL A 136 -7.57 -14.99 -14.36
CA VAL A 136 -8.65 -15.02 -15.36
C VAL A 136 -9.91 -14.35 -14.84
N ASN A 137 -10.31 -14.65 -13.60
CA ASN A 137 -11.48 -14.02 -12.99
C ASN A 137 -11.29 -12.51 -12.80
N TYR A 138 -10.09 -12.09 -12.40
CA TYR A 138 -9.74 -10.67 -12.30
C TYR A 138 -9.79 -9.98 -13.68
N PHE A 139 -9.25 -10.61 -14.73
CA PHE A 139 -9.27 -10.08 -16.09
C PHE A 139 -10.70 -9.93 -16.64
N SER A 140 -11.58 -10.90 -16.37
CA SER A 140 -12.97 -10.88 -16.86
C SER A 140 -13.87 -9.91 -16.08
N SER A 141 -13.58 -9.66 -14.80
CA SER A 141 -14.29 -8.69 -13.95
C SER A 141 -13.68 -7.28 -14.00
N PHE A 142 -12.56 -7.10 -14.72
CA PHE A 142 -11.85 -5.83 -14.81
C PHE A 142 -12.70 -4.64 -15.27
N PRO A 143 -13.54 -4.74 -16.35
CA PRO A 143 -14.36 -3.60 -16.77
C PRO A 143 -15.34 -3.15 -15.68
N ALA A 144 -15.99 -4.10 -15.00
CA ALA A 144 -16.91 -3.80 -13.91
C ALA A 144 -16.20 -3.18 -12.70
N SER A 145 -15.01 -3.67 -12.35
CA SER A 145 -14.18 -3.11 -11.28
C SER A 145 -13.75 -1.66 -11.60
N GLU A 146 -13.30 -1.39 -12.83
CA GLU A 146 -12.95 -0.04 -13.27
C GLU A 146 -14.15 0.90 -13.31
N ALA A 147 -15.32 0.43 -13.78
CA ALA A 147 -16.55 1.22 -13.76
C ALA A 147 -16.94 1.60 -12.34
N ARG A 148 -16.84 0.66 -11.39
CA ARG A 148 -17.08 0.92 -9.96
C ARG A 148 -16.05 1.90 -9.40
N ARG A 149 -14.77 1.79 -9.77
CA ARG A 149 -13.72 2.73 -9.36
C ARG A 149 -14.00 4.15 -9.87
N GLU A 150 -14.36 4.28 -11.14
CA GLU A 150 -14.68 5.56 -11.77
C GLU A 150 -15.98 6.16 -11.22
N GLN A 151 -16.99 5.33 -10.90
CA GLN A 151 -18.20 5.74 -10.20
C GLN A 151 -17.87 6.35 -8.84
N THR A 152 -17.07 5.65 -8.01
CA THR A 152 -16.71 6.16 -6.68
C THR A 152 -15.93 7.47 -6.79
N LYS A 153 -15.05 7.62 -7.78
CA LYS A 153 -14.37 8.89 -8.08
C LYS A 153 -15.32 9.99 -8.51
N ALA A 154 -16.27 9.68 -9.39
CA ALA A 154 -17.23 10.65 -9.88
C ALA A 154 -18.16 11.16 -8.78
N LEU A 155 -18.56 10.29 -7.84
CA LEU A 155 -19.38 10.66 -6.68
C LEU A 155 -18.75 11.76 -5.82
N THR A 156 -17.42 11.82 -5.75
CA THR A 156 -16.70 12.89 -5.03
C THR A 156 -16.96 14.27 -5.62
N TYR A 157 -17.12 14.37 -6.94
CA TYR A 157 -17.31 15.65 -7.64
C TYR A 157 -18.79 16.02 -7.84
N VAL A 158 -19.73 15.12 -7.49
CA VAL A 158 -21.18 15.34 -7.65
C VAL A 158 -21.65 16.63 -6.96
N PRO A 159 -21.31 16.91 -5.69
CA PRO A 159 -21.71 18.15 -5.03
C PRO A 159 -21.24 19.41 -5.76
N GLU A 160 -20.02 19.38 -6.29
CA GLU A 160 -19.40 20.51 -7.00
C GLU A 160 -20.12 20.80 -8.30
N LEU A 161 -20.36 19.76 -9.09
CA LEU A 161 -21.08 19.87 -10.37
C LEU A 161 -22.53 20.31 -10.20
N LEU A 162 -23.24 19.72 -9.24
CA LEU A 162 -24.60 20.14 -8.93
C LEU A 162 -24.61 21.55 -8.31
N GLY A 163 -23.56 21.94 -7.59
CA GLY A 163 -23.35 23.29 -7.09
C GLY A 163 -23.30 24.30 -8.23
N TYR A 164 -22.46 24.04 -9.23
CA TYR A 164 -22.37 24.86 -10.44
C TYR A 164 -23.70 24.93 -11.20
N MET A 165 -24.42 23.81 -11.34
CA MET A 165 -25.74 23.80 -11.99
C MET A 165 -26.77 24.63 -11.23
N VAL A 166 -26.93 24.37 -9.93
CA VAL A 166 -27.86 25.09 -9.04
C VAL A 166 -27.58 26.58 -9.07
N MET A 167 -26.30 26.95 -8.94
CA MET A 167 -25.85 28.32 -8.97
C MET A 167 -26.20 28.97 -10.31
N SER A 168 -25.82 28.36 -11.44
CA SER A 168 -26.14 28.89 -12.76
C SER A 168 -27.65 29.06 -12.97
N ILE A 169 -28.50 28.15 -12.46
CA ILE A 169 -29.96 28.24 -12.62
C ILE A 169 -30.57 29.34 -11.77
N LYS A 170 -30.02 29.60 -10.57
CA LYS A 170 -30.42 30.74 -9.75
C LYS A 170 -30.16 32.07 -10.47
N LEU A 171 -29.10 32.13 -11.28
CA LEU A 171 -28.74 33.33 -12.06
C LEU A 171 -29.57 33.46 -13.33
N VAL A 172 -29.54 32.43 -14.15
CA VAL A 172 -30.27 32.37 -15.41
C VAL A 172 -31.03 31.04 -15.41
N PRO A 173 -32.37 31.06 -15.34
CA PRO A 173 -33.18 29.85 -15.35
C PRO A 173 -33.19 29.20 -16.74
N ASN A 174 -32.05 28.68 -17.15
CA ASN A 174 -31.79 28.02 -18.42
C ASN A 174 -30.89 26.82 -18.15
N LEU A 175 -31.36 25.64 -18.54
CA LEU A 175 -30.66 24.37 -18.33
C LEU A 175 -29.39 24.26 -19.16
N GLU A 176 -29.36 24.85 -20.36
CA GLU A 176 -28.20 24.84 -21.26
C GLU A 176 -27.02 25.58 -20.69
N LYS A 177 -27.27 26.81 -20.22
CA LYS A 177 -26.23 27.58 -19.53
C LYS A 177 -25.75 26.87 -18.27
N ALA A 178 -26.65 26.20 -17.55
CA ALA A 178 -26.29 25.49 -16.33
C ALA A 178 -25.41 24.26 -16.57
N VAL A 179 -25.73 23.44 -17.57
CA VAL A 179 -24.92 22.28 -17.95
C VAL A 179 -23.61 22.72 -18.57
N GLU A 180 -23.61 23.78 -19.40
CA GLU A 180 -22.40 24.38 -19.97
C GLU A 180 -21.46 24.89 -18.89
N PHE A 181 -21.98 25.68 -17.94
CA PHE A 181 -21.21 26.19 -16.83
C PHE A 181 -20.62 25.06 -15.97
N ALA A 182 -21.44 24.06 -15.62
CA ALA A 182 -20.97 22.88 -14.89
C ALA A 182 -19.95 22.05 -15.68
N ALA A 183 -20.05 21.97 -17.01
CA ALA A 183 -19.13 21.26 -17.87
C ALA A 183 -17.76 21.95 -18.00
N GLN A 184 -17.75 23.28 -18.02
CA GLN A 184 -16.55 24.11 -18.13
C GLN A 184 -15.78 24.17 -16.81
N HIS A 185 -16.49 24.29 -15.68
CA HIS A 185 -15.85 24.46 -14.37
C HIS A 185 -15.71 23.15 -13.58
N GLY A 186 -16.52 22.13 -13.89
CA GLY A 186 -16.49 20.85 -13.20
C GLY A 186 -15.35 19.92 -13.61
N LYS A 187 -15.03 18.98 -12.71
CA LYS A 187 -13.98 17.98 -12.87
C LYS A 187 -14.54 16.56 -12.98
N GLY A 188 -13.66 15.62 -13.35
CA GLY A 188 -13.98 14.20 -13.39
C GLY A 188 -14.86 13.79 -14.56
N LYS A 189 -15.44 12.60 -14.45
CA LYS A 189 -16.22 11.97 -15.52
C LYS A 189 -17.53 12.69 -15.83
N ILE A 190 -18.27 13.15 -14.82
CA ILE A 190 -19.57 13.80 -15.01
C ILE A 190 -19.41 15.10 -15.82
N ALA A 191 -18.36 15.89 -15.57
CA ALA A 191 -18.07 17.07 -16.38
C ALA A 191 -17.80 16.72 -17.86
N LYS A 192 -17.12 15.60 -18.13
CA LYS A 192 -16.91 15.09 -19.50
C LYS A 192 -18.23 14.64 -20.13
N ASP A 193 -19.07 13.92 -19.37
CA ASP A 193 -20.38 13.49 -19.83
C ASP A 193 -21.30 14.70 -20.13
N PHE A 194 -21.18 15.82 -19.40
CA PHE A 194 -21.87 17.07 -19.72
C PHE A 194 -21.35 17.76 -20.98
N ARG A 195 -20.02 17.82 -21.20
CA ARG A 195 -19.47 18.34 -22.47
C ARG A 195 -19.96 17.52 -23.67
N GLU A 196 -19.97 16.21 -23.52
CA GLU A 196 -20.46 15.32 -24.57
C GLU A 196 -21.97 15.42 -24.76
N LEU A 197 -22.73 15.62 -23.70
CA LEU A 197 -24.16 15.89 -23.79
C LEU A 197 -24.44 17.16 -24.61
N ILE A 198 -23.70 18.25 -24.36
CA ILE A 198 -23.81 19.49 -25.14
C ILE A 198 -23.48 19.22 -26.62
N TRP A 199 -22.38 18.49 -26.88
CA TRP A 199 -22.00 18.10 -28.24
C TRP A 199 -23.09 17.26 -28.94
N ASN A 200 -23.64 16.26 -28.25
CA ASN A 200 -24.68 15.38 -28.79
C ASN A 200 -25.96 16.16 -29.14
N VAL A 201 -26.33 17.15 -28.32
CA VAL A 201 -27.44 18.06 -28.62
C VAL A 201 -27.12 18.91 -29.86
N GLN A 202 -25.92 19.48 -29.95
CA GLN A 202 -25.49 20.29 -31.10
C GLN A 202 -25.45 19.51 -32.43
N VAL A 203 -25.07 18.23 -32.38
CA VAL A 203 -25.06 17.33 -33.55
C VAL A 203 -26.46 16.78 -33.88
N GLY A 204 -27.47 17.05 -33.03
CA GLY A 204 -28.85 16.63 -33.26
C GLY A 204 -29.16 15.19 -32.85
N MET A 205 -28.34 14.58 -31.99
CA MET A 205 -28.65 13.26 -31.39
C MET A 205 -29.81 13.32 -30.40
N TYR A 206 -30.03 14.49 -29.78
CA TYR A 206 -31.16 14.79 -28.89
C TYR A 206 -31.85 16.07 -29.36
N ASN A 207 -33.18 16.13 -29.23
CA ASN A 207 -33.94 17.30 -29.69
C ASN A 207 -33.80 18.50 -28.76
N SER A 208 -33.47 18.25 -27.50
CA SER A 208 -33.25 19.28 -26.49
C SER A 208 -32.26 18.82 -25.44
N LEU A 209 -31.65 19.76 -24.73
CA LEU A 209 -30.82 19.42 -23.59
C LEU A 209 -31.61 18.74 -22.46
N SER A 210 -32.90 19.04 -22.32
CA SER A 210 -33.75 18.36 -21.33
C SER A 210 -33.85 16.86 -21.60
N GLU A 211 -34.05 16.47 -22.87
CA GLU A 211 -34.12 15.07 -23.29
C GLU A 211 -32.78 14.36 -23.11
N GLY A 212 -31.68 15.00 -23.52
CA GLY A 212 -30.35 14.42 -23.35
C GLY A 212 -29.94 14.32 -21.87
N LEU A 213 -30.33 15.29 -21.03
CA LEU A 213 -30.08 15.26 -19.59
C LEU A 213 -30.88 14.13 -18.91
N ASP A 214 -32.09 13.83 -19.37
CA ASP A 214 -32.85 12.66 -18.90
C ASP A 214 -32.10 11.37 -19.23
N ALA A 215 -31.67 11.20 -20.48
CA ALA A 215 -30.91 10.02 -20.89
C ALA A 215 -29.63 9.85 -20.04
N LEU A 216 -28.92 10.95 -19.79
CA LEU A 216 -27.75 10.98 -18.90
C LEU A 216 -28.13 10.60 -17.46
N ALA A 217 -29.19 11.18 -16.90
CA ALA A 217 -29.64 10.89 -15.54
C ALA A 217 -30.07 9.42 -15.37
N TYR A 218 -30.74 8.82 -16.36
CA TYR A 218 -31.06 7.39 -16.34
C TYR A 218 -29.82 6.49 -16.43
N SER A 219 -28.84 6.86 -17.25
CA SER A 219 -27.58 6.12 -17.34
C SER A 219 -26.81 6.13 -16.01
N TRP A 220 -26.83 7.26 -15.31
CA TRP A 220 -26.22 7.42 -13.99
C TRP A 220 -27.05 6.82 -12.86
N GLY A 221 -28.37 6.70 -13.00
CA GLY A 221 -29.27 6.17 -11.95
C GLY A 221 -28.92 4.78 -11.46
N LYS A 222 -28.31 3.94 -12.32
CA LYS A 222 -27.82 2.60 -11.91
C LYS A 222 -26.61 2.67 -10.96
N TYR A 223 -25.86 3.77 -11.02
CA TYR A 223 -24.65 4.00 -10.22
C TYR A 223 -24.93 4.94 -9.04
N SER A 224 -25.83 5.92 -9.20
CA SER A 224 -26.32 6.77 -8.12
C SER A 224 -27.73 7.23 -8.44
N ASP A 225 -28.69 6.63 -7.74
CA ASP A 225 -30.09 7.05 -7.82
C ASP A 225 -30.28 8.48 -7.29
N GLU A 226 -29.45 8.90 -6.35
CA GLU A 226 -29.52 10.22 -5.73
C GLU A 226 -29.03 11.32 -6.67
N PHE A 227 -27.95 11.06 -7.41
CA PHE A 227 -27.52 11.95 -8.48
C PHE A 227 -28.59 12.09 -9.56
N LYS A 228 -29.22 10.98 -9.97
CA LYS A 228 -30.36 11.00 -10.91
C LYS A 228 -31.51 11.85 -10.37
N ARG A 229 -31.93 11.64 -9.12
CA ARG A 229 -33.00 12.43 -8.48
C ARG A 229 -32.64 13.91 -8.43
N ALA A 230 -31.40 14.25 -8.13
CA ALA A 230 -30.94 15.63 -8.10
C ALA A 230 -31.01 16.30 -9.49
N LEU A 231 -30.54 15.63 -10.55
CA LEU A 231 -30.66 16.14 -11.92
C LEU A 231 -32.12 16.35 -12.33
N MET A 232 -33.00 15.41 -12.00
CA MET A 232 -34.44 15.53 -12.30
C MET A 232 -35.10 16.70 -11.57
N ARG A 233 -34.74 16.95 -10.30
CA ARG A 233 -35.25 18.10 -9.55
C ARG A 233 -34.70 19.42 -10.06
N ILE A 234 -33.42 19.46 -10.42
CA ILE A 234 -32.81 20.64 -11.05
C ILE A 234 -33.51 20.97 -12.36
N ARG A 235 -33.76 19.97 -13.21
CA ARG A 235 -34.54 20.15 -14.44
C ARG A 235 -35.95 20.70 -14.14
N ALA A 236 -36.66 20.12 -13.17
CA ALA A 236 -38.00 20.57 -12.79
C ALA A 236 -38.00 22.03 -12.30
N SER A 237 -36.94 22.49 -11.64
CA SER A 237 -36.81 23.86 -11.14
C SER A 237 -36.82 24.93 -12.24
N VAL A 238 -36.40 24.59 -13.46
CA VAL A 238 -36.40 25.52 -14.60
C VAL A 238 -37.83 25.84 -15.05
N ILE A 239 -38.78 24.95 -14.79
CA ILE A 239 -40.20 25.08 -15.14
C ILE A 239 -40.99 25.80 -14.02
N GLU A 240 -40.39 25.99 -12.83
CA GLU A 240 -41.07 26.66 -11.71
C GLU A 240 -41.35 28.13 -11.99
N ASN A 241 -42.61 28.51 -11.78
CA ASN A 241 -43.15 29.84 -12.09
C ASN A 241 -42.68 30.93 -11.11
N THR A 242 -42.32 30.57 -9.88
CA THR A 242 -41.93 31.54 -8.83
C THR A 242 -40.47 31.38 -8.46
N GLU A 243 -39.72 32.49 -8.43
CA GLU A 243 -38.30 32.50 -8.06
C GLU A 243 -38.07 31.90 -6.66
N ALA A 244 -38.89 32.26 -5.68
CA ALA A 244 -38.79 31.73 -4.32
C ALA A 244 -38.96 30.19 -4.26
N LYS A 245 -39.90 29.64 -5.03
CA LYS A 245 -40.11 28.17 -5.11
C LYS A 245 -38.94 27.48 -5.80
N ARG A 246 -38.43 28.06 -6.90
CA ARG A 246 -37.25 27.57 -7.60
C ARG A 246 -36.04 27.52 -6.67
N TYR A 247 -35.80 28.60 -5.93
CA TYR A 247 -34.68 28.70 -4.99
C TYR A 247 -34.82 27.67 -3.87
N ALA A 248 -36.01 27.56 -3.25
CA ALA A 248 -36.27 26.56 -2.22
C ALA A 248 -36.07 25.13 -2.73
N LEU A 249 -36.54 24.81 -3.93
CA LEU A 249 -36.36 23.49 -4.56
C LEU A 249 -34.87 23.18 -4.82
N LEU A 250 -34.11 24.17 -5.34
CA LEU A 250 -32.69 24.02 -5.61
C LEU A 250 -31.87 23.85 -4.32
N ASP A 251 -32.19 24.64 -3.28
CA ASP A 251 -31.53 24.55 -1.96
C ASP A 251 -31.85 23.24 -1.24
N GLN A 252 -33.12 22.81 -1.30
CA GLN A 252 -33.54 21.50 -0.80
C GLN A 252 -32.81 20.38 -1.54
N THR A 253 -32.70 20.46 -2.87
CA THR A 253 -32.00 19.45 -3.68
C THR A 253 -30.53 19.35 -3.31
N MET A 254 -29.85 20.48 -3.10
CA MET A 254 -28.46 20.51 -2.65
C MET A 254 -28.32 19.89 -1.24
N THR A 255 -29.21 20.27 -0.32
CA THR A 255 -29.18 19.79 1.07
C THR A 255 -29.40 18.29 1.16
N GLU A 256 -30.42 17.75 0.48
CA GLU A 256 -30.71 16.31 0.47
C GLU A 256 -29.58 15.49 -0.16
N MET A 257 -28.93 16.02 -1.20
CA MET A 257 -27.79 15.35 -1.84
C MET A 257 -26.57 15.32 -0.92
N LEU A 258 -26.28 16.43 -0.23
CA LEU A 258 -25.20 16.48 0.76
C LEU A 258 -25.46 15.53 1.94
N GLU A 259 -26.68 15.48 2.45
CA GLU A 259 -27.05 14.56 3.52
C GLU A 259 -26.96 13.10 3.06
N SER A 260 -27.41 12.79 1.83
CA SER A 260 -27.27 11.46 1.25
C SER A 260 -25.81 11.03 1.11
N ILE A 261 -24.93 11.93 0.64
CA ILE A 261 -23.50 11.66 0.53
C ILE A 261 -22.91 11.44 1.92
N ARG A 262 -23.28 12.25 2.91
CA ARG A 262 -22.88 12.04 4.30
C ARG A 262 -23.30 10.65 4.80
N THR A 263 -24.57 10.27 4.67
CA THR A 263 -25.07 8.96 5.09
C THR A 263 -24.33 7.81 4.38
N LYS A 264 -24.07 7.94 3.07
CA LYS A 264 -23.27 6.95 2.33
C LYS A 264 -21.85 6.87 2.85
N MET A 265 -21.21 8.00 3.12
CA MET A 265 -19.84 8.03 3.66
C MET A 265 -19.79 7.43 5.07
N GLU A 266 -20.79 7.67 5.91
CA GLU A 266 -20.93 7.00 7.21
C GLU A 266 -21.10 5.49 7.06
N GLN A 267 -21.91 5.05 6.10
CA GLN A 267 -22.08 3.62 5.79
C GLN A 267 -20.78 3.01 5.26
N TYR A 268 -20.09 3.68 4.32
CA TYR A 268 -18.79 3.22 3.80
C TYR A 268 -17.75 3.11 4.90
N ALA A 269 -17.71 4.06 5.84
CA ALA A 269 -16.80 3.97 6.98
C ALA A 269 -17.10 2.78 7.88
N ARG A 270 -18.39 2.50 8.15
CA ARG A 270 -18.80 1.29 8.88
C ARG A 270 -18.40 0.02 8.11
N ASP A 271 -18.67 -0.03 6.81
CA ASP A 271 -18.36 -1.17 5.95
C ASP A 271 -16.85 -1.38 5.79
N LEU A 272 -16.03 -0.33 5.96
CA LEU A 272 -14.57 -0.42 5.90
C LEU A 272 -13.97 -0.95 7.21
N SER A 273 -14.63 -0.73 8.35
CA SER A 273 -14.10 -1.12 9.66
C SER A 273 -14.02 -2.65 9.84
N GLN A 274 -15.03 -3.41 9.42
CA GLN A 274 -15.05 -4.87 9.58
C GLN A 274 -13.99 -5.60 8.74
N PRO A 275 -13.87 -5.35 7.41
CA PRO A 275 -12.82 -5.97 6.62
C PRO A 275 -11.43 -5.52 7.06
N SER A 276 -11.28 -4.28 7.55
CA SER A 276 -10.01 -3.85 8.15
C SER A 276 -9.64 -4.76 9.31
N THR A 277 -10.54 -5.00 10.27
CA THR A 277 -10.29 -5.96 11.36
C THR A 277 -9.96 -7.38 10.84
N MET A 278 -10.58 -7.83 9.76
CA MET A 278 -10.25 -9.11 9.12
C MET A 278 -8.84 -9.12 8.53
N LEU A 279 -8.40 -8.02 7.89
CA LEU A 279 -7.01 -7.89 7.44
C LEU A 279 -6.05 -7.97 8.62
N PHE A 280 -6.38 -7.36 9.76
CA PHE A 280 -5.59 -7.52 10.98
C PHE A 280 -5.48 -9.01 11.38
N TYR A 281 -6.60 -9.74 11.42
CA TYR A 281 -6.57 -11.15 11.78
C TYR A 281 -5.75 -11.99 10.80
N ILE A 282 -5.90 -11.76 9.49
CA ILE A 282 -5.18 -12.50 8.45
C ILE A 282 -3.71 -12.12 8.39
N GLY A 283 -3.38 -10.84 8.55
CA GLY A 283 -2.03 -10.33 8.33
C GLY A 283 -1.14 -10.26 9.55
N VAL A 284 -1.73 -10.19 10.74
CA VAL A 284 -0.98 -10.09 11.99
C VAL A 284 -1.29 -11.27 12.90
N LEU A 285 -2.55 -11.48 13.28
CA LEU A 285 -2.87 -12.44 14.36
C LEU A 285 -2.69 -13.91 13.96
N LEU A 286 -3.20 -14.32 12.80
CA LEU A 286 -3.10 -15.69 12.31
C LEU A 286 -1.65 -16.12 12.10
N PRO A 287 -0.78 -15.31 11.45
CA PRO A 287 0.64 -15.64 11.33
C PRO A 287 1.34 -15.75 12.68
N LEU A 288 1.07 -14.84 13.62
CA LEU A 288 1.60 -14.91 14.98
C LEU A 288 1.19 -16.19 15.69
N LEU A 289 -0.06 -16.63 15.56
CA LEU A 289 -0.51 -17.91 16.12
C LEU A 289 0.15 -19.11 15.43
N LEU A 290 0.21 -19.10 14.11
CA LEU A 290 0.85 -20.18 13.35
C LEU A 290 2.31 -20.32 13.77
N ILE A 291 3.03 -19.23 14.04
CA ILE A 291 4.47 -19.31 14.34
C ILE A 291 4.75 -20.03 15.65
N ILE A 292 3.79 -19.98 16.57
CA ILE A 292 3.81 -20.70 17.84
C ILE A 292 3.40 -22.15 17.64
N ILE A 293 2.31 -22.38 16.92
CA ILE A 293 1.64 -23.69 16.84
C ILE A 293 2.37 -24.63 15.88
N LEU A 294 2.88 -24.13 14.76
CA LEU A 294 3.35 -24.96 13.64
C LEU A 294 4.60 -25.78 13.98
N PRO A 295 5.63 -25.26 14.68
CA PRO A 295 6.75 -26.07 15.16
C PRO A 295 6.31 -27.20 16.09
N VAL A 296 5.43 -26.91 17.04
CA VAL A 296 4.89 -27.89 18.00
C VAL A 296 4.06 -28.94 17.26
N GLY A 297 3.10 -28.51 16.44
CA GLY A 297 2.20 -29.38 15.69
C GLY A 297 2.92 -30.30 14.70
N SER A 298 3.99 -29.82 14.04
CA SER A 298 4.81 -30.65 13.16
C SER A 298 5.47 -31.83 13.87
N SER A 299 5.90 -31.61 15.12
CA SER A 299 6.61 -32.62 15.91
C SER A 299 5.69 -33.74 16.37
N PHE A 300 4.40 -33.45 16.60
CA PHE A 300 3.39 -34.44 16.99
C PHE A 300 2.68 -35.12 15.81
N SER A 301 2.56 -34.43 14.67
CA SER A 301 1.82 -34.95 13.51
C SER A 301 2.69 -35.70 12.50
N ASN A 302 4.02 -35.74 12.69
CA ASN A 302 5.01 -36.19 11.69
C ASN A 302 4.89 -35.46 10.33
N ALA A 303 4.12 -34.37 10.24
CA ALA A 303 4.03 -33.55 9.05
C ALA A 303 5.26 -32.63 8.98
N PRO A 304 5.96 -32.50 7.83
CA PRO A 304 7.18 -31.72 7.70
C PRO A 304 6.89 -30.21 7.58
N LEU A 305 5.91 -29.72 8.35
CA LEU A 305 5.52 -28.31 8.37
C LEU A 305 6.62 -27.42 8.95
N ALA A 306 7.39 -27.92 9.93
CA ALA A 306 8.53 -27.18 10.50
C ALA A 306 9.80 -27.19 9.65
N ASN A 307 9.75 -27.69 8.42
CA ASN A 307 10.87 -27.60 7.50
C ASN A 307 11.17 -26.11 7.18
N PRO A 308 12.45 -25.67 7.20
CA PRO A 308 12.85 -24.30 6.89
C PRO A 308 12.23 -23.74 5.61
N TYR A 309 12.19 -24.54 4.55
CA TYR A 309 11.71 -24.11 3.24
C TYR A 309 10.19 -23.92 3.23
N VAL A 310 9.46 -24.79 3.93
CA VAL A 310 8.00 -24.71 4.08
C VAL A 310 7.63 -23.51 4.93
N LEU A 311 8.34 -23.30 6.04
CA LEU A 311 8.18 -22.15 6.90
C LEU A 311 8.47 -20.84 6.12
N LEU A 312 9.58 -20.78 5.38
CA LEU A 312 9.90 -19.63 4.53
C LEU A 312 8.80 -19.34 3.49
N LEU A 313 8.27 -20.38 2.83
CA LEU A 313 7.20 -20.23 1.85
C LEU A 313 5.90 -19.72 2.50
N ILE A 314 5.50 -20.25 3.65
CA ILE A 314 4.26 -19.84 4.33
C ILE A 314 4.36 -18.39 4.81
N TYR A 315 5.43 -18.05 5.53
CA TYR A 315 5.56 -16.73 6.18
C TYR A 315 6.01 -15.62 5.24
N ASN A 316 6.94 -15.88 4.32
CA ASN A 316 7.51 -14.82 3.48
C ASN A 316 6.92 -14.76 2.07
N ILE A 317 6.02 -15.68 1.71
CA ILE A 317 5.39 -15.69 0.38
C ILE A 317 3.86 -15.75 0.49
N VAL A 318 3.32 -16.82 1.07
CA VAL A 318 1.87 -17.07 1.06
C VAL A 318 1.11 -16.03 1.90
N ILE A 319 1.51 -15.81 3.14
CA ILE A 319 0.85 -14.85 4.04
C ILE A 319 0.96 -13.41 3.48
N PRO A 320 2.15 -12.90 3.10
CA PRO A 320 2.31 -11.61 2.43
C PRO A 320 1.46 -11.47 1.16
N ALA A 321 1.39 -12.51 0.33
CA ALA A 321 0.57 -12.45 -0.89
C ALA A 321 -0.93 -12.36 -0.58
N ILE A 322 -1.44 -13.17 0.36
CA ILE A 322 -2.84 -13.15 0.78
C ILE A 322 -3.19 -11.79 1.40
N THR A 323 -2.32 -11.27 2.26
CA THR A 323 -2.53 -9.96 2.90
C THR A 323 -2.51 -8.82 1.90
N ILE A 324 -1.57 -8.79 0.94
CA ILE A 324 -1.52 -7.79 -0.13
C ILE A 324 -2.80 -7.88 -1.00
N ALA A 325 -3.23 -9.08 -1.38
CA ALA A 325 -4.43 -9.27 -2.18
C ALA A 325 -5.69 -8.76 -1.46
N PHE A 326 -5.83 -9.10 -0.18
CA PHE A 326 -6.94 -8.64 0.66
C PHE A 326 -6.89 -7.13 0.91
N ALA A 327 -5.71 -6.60 1.24
CA ALA A 327 -5.47 -5.17 1.41
C ALA A 327 -5.81 -4.37 0.14
N TYR A 328 -5.41 -4.88 -1.03
CA TYR A 328 -5.71 -4.25 -2.31
C TYR A 328 -7.21 -4.22 -2.60
N ASN A 329 -7.93 -5.32 -2.34
CA ASN A 329 -9.39 -5.37 -2.47
C ASN A 329 -10.07 -4.34 -1.55
N LEU A 330 -9.58 -4.21 -0.32
CA LEU A 330 -10.11 -3.27 0.66
C LEU A 330 -9.83 -1.80 0.33
N LEU A 331 -8.68 -1.49 -0.27
CA LEU A 331 -8.37 -0.14 -0.75
C LEU A 331 -9.27 0.29 -1.92
N GLN A 332 -9.75 -0.65 -2.74
CA GLN A 332 -10.66 -0.33 -3.85
C GLN A 332 -12.07 0.09 -3.38
N THR A 333 -12.47 -0.26 -2.16
CA THR A 333 -13.76 0.13 -1.59
C THR A 333 -13.73 1.49 -0.88
N ARG A 334 -12.54 2.09 -0.70
CA ARG A 334 -12.41 3.41 -0.05
C ARG A 334 -12.97 4.52 -0.96
N PRO A 335 -13.87 5.38 -0.47
CA PRO A 335 -14.27 6.57 -1.22
C PRO A 335 -13.09 7.55 -1.35
N PRO A 336 -12.78 8.04 -2.56
CA PRO A 336 -11.71 9.01 -2.77
C PRO A 336 -12.23 10.38 -2.36
N THR A 337 -12.14 10.74 -1.09
CA THR A 337 -12.70 12.00 -0.57
C THR A 337 -11.76 13.19 -0.68
N TYR A 338 -10.45 12.94 -0.77
CA TYR A 338 -9.44 13.99 -0.90
C TYR A 338 -8.30 13.50 -1.79
N GLU A 339 -8.05 14.20 -2.90
CA GLU A 339 -6.85 14.01 -3.71
C GLU A 339 -5.78 14.99 -3.21
N PRO A 340 -4.70 14.50 -2.60
CA PRO A 340 -3.69 15.39 -2.06
C PRO A 340 -2.96 16.14 -3.18
N PRO A 341 -2.63 17.43 -2.98
CA PRO A 341 -2.05 18.26 -4.02
C PRO A 341 -0.70 17.69 -4.46
N LEU A 342 -0.52 17.57 -5.77
CA LEU A 342 0.71 17.09 -6.39
C LEU A 342 1.71 18.24 -6.45
N ILE A 343 2.80 18.12 -5.69
CA ILE A 343 3.86 19.14 -5.66
C ILE A 343 4.91 18.82 -6.72
N PRO A 344 5.11 19.70 -7.71
CA PRO A 344 6.16 19.52 -8.72
C PRO A 344 7.55 19.48 -8.08
N ASP A 345 8.46 18.71 -8.67
CA ASP A 345 9.87 18.63 -8.23
C ASP A 345 10.60 19.98 -8.29
N SER A 346 10.06 20.95 -9.06
CA SER A 346 10.62 22.29 -9.26
C SER A 346 10.00 23.37 -8.34
N HIS A 347 9.19 23.00 -7.35
CA HIS A 347 8.54 23.98 -6.48
C HIS A 347 9.55 24.79 -5.66
N GLU A 348 9.32 26.10 -5.53
CA GLU A 348 10.16 27.01 -4.75
C GLU A 348 10.21 26.54 -3.28
N GLY A 349 11.41 26.46 -2.69
CA GLY A 349 11.60 25.97 -1.32
C GLY A 349 11.91 24.48 -1.18
N LEU A 350 11.85 23.68 -2.26
CA LEU A 350 12.37 22.31 -2.26
C LEU A 350 13.88 22.28 -2.50
N PRO A 351 14.65 21.43 -1.79
CA PRO A 351 16.03 21.15 -2.17
C PRO A 351 16.06 20.42 -3.52
N LYS A 352 17.18 20.55 -4.26
CA LYS A 352 17.39 19.82 -5.51
C LYS A 352 17.18 18.31 -5.26
N LYS A 353 16.66 17.61 -6.27
CA LYS A 353 16.38 16.17 -6.20
C LYS A 353 17.58 15.40 -5.60
N TRP A 354 17.32 14.61 -4.56
CA TRP A 354 18.31 13.84 -3.77
C TRP A 354 19.22 14.61 -2.82
N LYS A 355 19.14 15.94 -2.74
CA LYS A 355 19.83 16.72 -1.71
C LYS A 355 18.93 16.92 -0.50
N ALA A 356 19.47 16.69 0.68
CA ALA A 356 18.81 17.02 1.93
C ALA A 356 19.76 17.84 2.80
N ASN A 357 19.20 18.78 3.56
CA ASN A 357 19.98 19.52 4.53
C ASN A 357 19.97 18.74 5.84
N ILE A 358 21.01 17.94 6.07
CA ILE A 358 21.18 17.13 7.27
C ILE A 358 22.19 17.88 8.15
N LEU A 359 21.78 18.29 9.36
CA LEU A 359 22.65 19.05 10.28
C LEU A 359 23.27 20.34 9.68
N GLY A 360 22.58 20.99 8.73
CA GLY A 360 23.05 22.21 8.08
C GLY A 360 24.03 21.99 6.91
N ILE A 361 24.36 20.75 6.57
CA ILE A 361 25.17 20.38 5.40
C ILE A 361 24.27 19.77 4.33
N GLY A 362 24.36 20.27 3.10
CA GLY A 362 23.63 19.74 1.95
C GLY A 362 24.27 18.47 1.40
N ILE A 363 23.88 17.31 1.94
CA ILE A 363 24.42 15.99 1.55
C ILE A 363 23.46 15.31 0.58
N ASP A 364 24.00 14.57 -0.39
CA ASP A 364 23.22 13.68 -1.24
C ASP A 364 22.72 12.48 -0.41
N VAL A 365 21.40 12.32 -0.33
CA VAL A 365 20.72 11.31 0.51
C VAL A 365 21.18 9.89 0.19
N ARG A 366 21.52 9.61 -1.08
CA ARG A 366 22.05 8.30 -1.51
C ARG A 366 23.43 8.03 -0.92
N MET A 367 24.30 9.04 -0.88
CA MET A 367 25.62 8.90 -0.26
C MET A 367 25.48 8.71 1.25
N ALA A 368 24.62 9.50 1.90
CA ALA A 368 24.35 9.33 3.32
C ALA A 368 23.84 7.91 3.64
N ALA A 369 22.90 7.40 2.84
CA ALA A 369 22.40 6.04 2.99
C ALA A 369 23.48 4.97 2.72
N ALA A 370 24.32 5.15 1.70
CA ALA A 370 25.43 4.24 1.42
C ALA A 370 26.47 4.23 2.55
N ILE A 371 26.81 5.40 3.11
CA ILE A 371 27.71 5.52 4.25
C ILE A 371 27.12 4.79 5.46
N VAL A 372 25.83 4.99 5.76
CA VAL A 372 25.16 4.29 6.86
C VAL A 372 25.09 2.78 6.63
N ALA A 373 24.82 2.33 5.40
CA ALA A 373 24.83 0.91 5.07
C ALA A 373 26.23 0.29 5.26
N ILE A 374 27.29 0.95 4.77
CA ILE A 374 28.66 0.47 4.90
C ILE A 374 29.12 0.47 6.36
N LEU A 375 28.90 1.57 7.09
CA LEU A 375 29.24 1.67 8.51
C LEU A 375 28.44 0.67 9.35
N GLY A 376 27.13 0.54 9.09
CA GLY A 376 26.26 -0.39 9.80
C GLY A 376 26.65 -1.85 9.57
N LEU A 377 26.95 -2.24 8.32
CA LEU A 377 27.46 -3.58 8.00
C LEU A 377 28.82 -3.84 8.67
N SER A 378 29.71 -2.85 8.67
CA SER A 378 31.02 -2.94 9.32
C SER A 378 30.88 -3.12 10.83
N ILE A 379 30.03 -2.32 11.47
CA ILE A 379 29.73 -2.42 12.91
C ILE A 379 29.10 -3.77 13.22
N SER A 380 28.14 -4.23 12.42
CA SER A 380 27.48 -5.53 12.60
C SER A 380 28.47 -6.68 12.53
N PHE A 381 29.41 -6.63 11.59
CA PHE A 381 30.46 -7.63 11.46
C PHE A 381 31.46 -7.60 12.63
N VAL A 382 31.85 -6.40 13.09
CA VAL A 382 32.74 -6.24 14.25
C VAL A 382 32.05 -6.74 15.53
N VAL A 383 30.78 -6.42 15.74
CA VAL A 383 30.02 -6.88 16.91
C VAL A 383 29.85 -8.39 16.90
N SER A 384 29.56 -8.99 15.73
CA SER A 384 29.47 -10.44 15.59
C SER A 384 30.78 -11.15 15.94
N THR A 385 31.92 -10.62 15.50
CA THR A 385 33.24 -11.25 15.70
C THR A 385 33.88 -10.93 17.05
N GLN A 386 33.66 -9.75 17.61
CA GLN A 386 34.39 -9.22 18.77
C GLN A 386 33.51 -8.93 20.00
N GLY A 387 32.18 -8.96 19.86
CA GLY A 387 31.24 -8.59 20.93
C GLY A 387 31.14 -7.08 21.17
N LEU A 388 30.31 -6.69 22.12
CA LEU A 388 30.10 -5.29 22.51
C LEU A 388 30.21 -5.15 24.04
N PRO A 389 31.16 -4.36 24.58
CA PRO A 389 32.29 -3.70 23.91
C PRO A 389 33.26 -4.68 23.21
N PRO A 390 33.97 -4.27 22.15
CA PRO A 390 34.84 -5.17 21.39
C PRO A 390 36.05 -5.63 22.21
N LYS A 391 36.50 -6.88 22.00
CA LYS A 391 37.63 -7.49 22.72
C LYS A 391 38.91 -6.64 22.75
N PHE A 392 39.21 -5.88 21.69
CA PHE A 392 40.38 -4.98 21.68
C PHE A 392 40.27 -3.82 22.70
N ALA A 393 39.05 -3.36 22.98
CA ALA A 393 38.81 -2.31 23.97
C ALA A 393 39.02 -2.85 25.39
N TYR A 394 38.63 -4.10 25.64
CA TYR A 394 38.91 -4.80 26.90
C TYR A 394 40.41 -4.98 27.16
N SER A 395 41.18 -5.38 26.14
CA SER A 395 42.64 -5.47 26.24
C SER A 395 43.30 -4.10 26.45
N ALA A 396 42.73 -3.02 25.91
CA ALA A 396 43.24 -1.65 26.09
C ALA A 396 42.92 -1.06 27.48
N LEU A 397 41.83 -1.50 28.13
CA LEU A 397 41.43 -1.09 29.48
C LEU A 397 41.95 -2.00 30.60
N GLY A 398 42.73 -3.04 30.30
CA GLY A 398 43.34 -3.94 31.29
C GLY A 398 42.35 -4.88 32.00
N LEU A 399 41.17 -5.11 31.42
CA LEU A 399 40.15 -6.02 31.95
C LEU A 399 40.39 -7.44 31.41
N GLY A 400 40.48 -8.44 32.29
CA GLY A 400 40.77 -9.83 31.91
C GLY A 400 39.71 -10.47 31.01
N GLU A 401 40.11 -11.51 30.26
CA GLU A 401 39.29 -12.24 29.25
C GLU A 401 37.96 -12.82 29.78
N LYS A 402 37.76 -12.87 31.10
CA LYS A 402 36.55 -13.41 31.76
C LYS A 402 35.55 -12.34 32.23
N THR A 403 35.75 -11.07 31.87
CA THR A 403 34.78 -10.02 32.21
C THR A 403 33.54 -10.14 31.32
N PRO A 404 32.31 -10.12 31.88
CA PRO A 404 31.10 -10.28 31.09
C PRO A 404 30.93 -9.10 30.13
N GLN A 405 30.88 -9.39 28.83
CA GLN A 405 30.53 -8.41 27.79
C GLN A 405 29.02 -8.17 27.78
N LEU A 406 28.58 -6.96 27.42
CA LEU A 406 27.15 -6.66 27.29
C LEU A 406 26.49 -7.49 26.18
N VAL A 407 27.21 -7.70 25.06
CA VAL A 407 26.82 -8.59 23.98
C VAL A 407 27.99 -9.53 23.69
N GLN A 408 27.79 -10.84 23.86
CA GLN A 408 28.81 -11.84 23.57
C GLN A 408 28.98 -12.02 22.05
N PRO A 409 30.19 -12.29 21.55
CA PRO A 409 30.43 -12.58 20.14
C PRO A 409 29.71 -13.86 19.73
N ASP A 410 29.33 -13.94 18.46
CA ASP A 410 28.73 -15.14 17.88
C ASP A 410 29.80 -16.25 17.84
N LYS A 411 29.45 -17.47 18.29
CA LYS A 411 30.39 -18.60 18.32
C LYS A 411 30.53 -19.17 16.91
N SER A 412 31.77 -19.36 16.44
CA SER A 412 32.01 -20.09 15.19
C SER A 412 31.79 -21.60 15.38
N ARG A 413 31.42 -22.33 14.32
CA ARG A 413 31.22 -23.79 14.32
C ARG A 413 32.40 -24.54 14.93
N ASP A 414 33.61 -24.14 14.58
CA ASP A 414 34.83 -24.77 15.10
C ASP A 414 35.06 -24.46 16.58
N GLN A 415 34.72 -23.25 17.03
CA GLN A 415 34.86 -22.84 18.43
C GLN A 415 33.84 -23.56 19.32
N ALA A 416 32.63 -23.79 18.83
CA ALA A 416 31.60 -24.54 19.55
C ALA A 416 31.99 -26.03 19.71
N LEU A 417 32.60 -26.63 18.67
CA LEU A 417 33.09 -28.01 18.71
C LEU A 417 34.30 -28.16 19.66
N ILE A 418 35.27 -27.26 19.57
CA ILE A 418 36.47 -27.27 20.44
C ILE A 418 36.09 -27.02 21.90
N ALA A 419 35.13 -26.14 22.18
CA ALA A 419 34.64 -25.87 23.54
C ALA A 419 33.91 -27.08 24.16
N ALA A 420 33.39 -28.00 23.34
CA ALA A 420 32.79 -29.25 23.77
C ALA A 420 33.79 -30.43 23.79
N GLY A 421 35.04 -30.21 23.38
CA GLY A 421 36.09 -31.24 23.35
C GLY A 421 36.11 -32.10 22.08
N HIS A 422 35.40 -31.69 21.02
CA HIS A 422 35.33 -32.41 19.74
C HIS A 422 36.22 -31.78 18.68
N THR A 423 36.72 -32.60 17.74
CA THR A 423 37.49 -32.13 16.58
C THR A 423 36.60 -31.37 15.58
N PRO A 424 37.12 -30.41 14.79
CA PRO A 424 36.32 -29.68 13.80
C PRO A 424 35.64 -30.57 12.75
N ALA A 425 36.18 -31.77 12.51
CA ALA A 425 35.65 -32.78 11.60
C ALA A 425 34.66 -33.77 12.25
N TYR A 426 34.29 -33.61 13.53
CA TYR A 426 33.52 -34.61 14.29
C TYR A 426 32.21 -35.06 13.62
N PHE A 427 31.47 -34.13 12.97
CA PHE A 427 30.23 -34.39 12.24
C PHE A 427 30.41 -34.55 10.71
N ALA A 428 31.65 -34.70 10.22
CA ALA A 428 31.89 -34.87 8.78
C ALA A 428 31.28 -36.20 8.27
N LEU A 429 30.74 -36.16 7.05
CA LEU A 429 30.06 -37.30 6.39
C LEU A 429 31.02 -38.24 5.65
N ASP A 430 32.33 -38.06 5.85
CA ASP A 430 33.41 -38.80 5.21
C ASP A 430 34.23 -39.61 6.24
N GLU A 431 35.24 -40.36 5.79
CA GLU A 431 36.12 -41.16 6.68
C GLU A 431 36.90 -40.31 7.70
N SER A 432 36.89 -38.97 7.56
CA SER A 432 37.52 -38.04 8.50
C SER A 432 36.65 -37.75 9.74
N GLY A 433 35.36 -38.08 9.69
CA GLY A 433 34.43 -37.88 10.81
C GLY A 433 34.47 -39.00 11.86
N GLU A 434 34.79 -38.63 13.10
CA GLU A 434 34.81 -39.58 14.23
C GLU A 434 33.45 -40.22 14.48
N LEU A 435 32.36 -39.44 14.40
CA LEU A 435 30.99 -39.93 14.59
C LEU A 435 30.54 -40.84 13.43
N PHE A 436 30.95 -40.52 12.21
CA PHE A 436 30.70 -41.37 11.03
C PHE A 436 31.41 -42.71 11.17
N ARG A 437 32.67 -42.70 11.60
CA ARG A 437 33.44 -43.92 11.85
C ARG A 437 32.86 -44.76 12.98
N GLU A 438 32.42 -44.12 14.06
CA GLU A 438 31.82 -44.80 15.20
C GLU A 438 30.50 -45.48 14.82
N LEU A 439 29.60 -44.77 14.13
CA LEU A 439 28.32 -45.31 13.66
C LEU A 439 28.49 -46.39 12.59
N MET A 440 29.42 -46.21 11.65
CA MET A 440 29.80 -47.26 10.68
C MET A 440 30.32 -48.51 11.37
N SER A 441 31.21 -48.37 12.36
CA SER A 441 31.75 -49.50 13.11
C SER A 441 30.69 -50.20 13.98
N ARG A 442 29.73 -49.45 14.51
CA ARG A 442 28.63 -49.97 15.33
C ARG A 442 27.58 -50.69 14.49
N GLY A 443 27.25 -50.15 13.31
CA GLY A 443 26.38 -50.82 12.34
C GLY A 443 27.01 -52.09 11.76
N MET A 444 28.32 -52.07 11.48
CA MET A 444 29.09 -53.27 11.08
C MET A 444 29.08 -54.36 12.16
N ARG A 445 29.17 -54.00 13.45
CA ARG A 445 29.06 -54.96 14.57
C ARG A 445 27.64 -55.51 14.76
N ALA A 446 26.61 -54.72 14.43
CA ALA A 446 25.21 -55.11 14.60
C ALA A 446 24.68 -56.00 13.46
N SER A 447 25.23 -55.86 12.24
CA SER A 447 24.78 -56.59 11.04
C SER A 447 25.45 -57.97 10.86
N GLY A 448 26.39 -58.37 11.75
CA GLY A 448 27.04 -59.68 11.62
C GLY A 448 27.89 -59.87 10.36
N GLY A 449 28.16 -58.79 9.61
CA GLY A 449 29.03 -58.78 8.44
C GLY A 449 28.38 -59.11 7.10
N GLU A 450 27.05 -59.24 7.01
CA GLU A 450 26.37 -59.63 5.76
C GLU A 450 25.97 -58.45 4.86
N GLU A 451 25.65 -57.26 5.42
CA GLU A 451 25.38 -56.06 4.61
C GLU A 451 25.91 -54.77 5.29
N PRO A 452 26.66 -53.91 4.59
CA PRO A 452 27.05 -52.62 5.15
C PRO A 452 25.80 -51.75 5.37
N PRO A 453 25.64 -51.11 6.54
CA PRO A 453 24.56 -50.16 6.76
C PRO A 453 24.63 -49.05 5.71
N SER A 454 23.48 -48.61 5.18
CA SER A 454 23.47 -47.61 4.11
C SER A 454 24.11 -46.31 4.61
N ALA A 455 25.05 -45.78 3.83
CA ALA A 455 25.73 -44.51 4.16
C ALA A 455 24.75 -43.33 4.25
N ALA A 456 23.58 -43.45 3.61
CA ALA A 456 22.51 -42.47 3.65
C ALA A 456 21.81 -42.43 5.02
N ASP A 457 21.51 -43.59 5.63
CA ASP A 457 20.85 -43.68 6.94
C ASP A 457 21.77 -43.20 8.06
N ILE A 458 23.06 -43.54 7.99
CA ILE A 458 24.08 -43.06 8.93
C ILE A 458 24.27 -41.55 8.77
N GLY A 459 24.33 -41.04 7.54
CA GLY A 459 24.39 -39.60 7.28
C GLY A 459 23.18 -38.85 7.83
N GLN A 460 21.99 -39.46 7.83
CA GLN A 460 20.79 -38.87 8.41
C GLN A 460 20.84 -38.86 9.95
N GLN A 461 21.36 -39.92 10.58
CA GLN A 461 21.58 -39.98 12.03
C GLN A 461 22.63 -38.95 12.50
N ILE A 462 23.70 -38.76 11.72
CA ILE A 462 24.73 -37.76 12.00
C ILE A 462 24.15 -36.35 11.91
N LYS A 463 23.39 -36.04 10.85
CA LYS A 463 22.72 -34.73 10.71
C LYS A 463 21.73 -34.47 11.85
N ALA A 464 21.00 -35.49 12.30
CA ALA A 464 20.11 -35.37 13.45
C ALA A 464 20.91 -35.06 14.72
N GLN A 465 21.97 -35.82 15.01
CA GLN A 465 22.81 -35.58 16.19
C GLN A 465 23.56 -34.25 16.14
N GLU A 466 24.01 -33.82 14.96
CA GLU A 466 24.63 -32.51 14.71
C GLU A 466 23.65 -31.37 15.04
N GLN A 467 22.42 -31.45 14.54
CA GLN A 467 21.38 -30.48 14.86
C GLN A 467 21.04 -30.46 16.36
N LEU A 468 21.00 -31.63 17.01
CA LEU A 468 20.77 -31.70 18.45
C LEU A 468 21.91 -31.06 19.24
N PHE A 469 23.16 -31.32 18.85
CA PHE A 469 24.33 -30.75 19.50
C PHE A 469 24.33 -29.22 19.43
N PHE A 470 24.03 -28.64 18.26
CA PHE A 470 23.96 -27.18 18.09
C PHE A 470 22.67 -26.54 18.63
N SER A 471 21.64 -27.33 18.96
CA SER A 471 20.43 -26.83 19.62
C SER A 471 20.62 -26.52 21.10
N GLN A 472 21.59 -27.17 21.77
CA GLN A 472 21.85 -26.99 23.20
C GLN A 472 22.37 -25.57 23.53
N SER A 473 21.89 -24.99 24.64
CA SER A 473 22.24 -23.63 25.13
C SER A 473 23.74 -23.31 25.08
N LYS A 474 24.55 -24.30 25.46
CA LYS A 474 26.00 -24.15 25.56
C LYS A 474 26.73 -24.06 24.20
N ASN A 475 26.18 -24.66 23.14
CA ASN A 475 26.85 -24.89 21.85
C ASN A 475 26.18 -24.17 20.68
N ASP A 476 25.37 -23.15 20.95
CA ASP A 476 24.68 -22.38 19.93
C ASP A 476 25.64 -21.64 18.99
N ILE A 477 25.40 -21.76 17.68
CA ILE A 477 26.15 -21.08 16.61
C ILE A 477 25.29 -20.00 15.94
N ALA A 478 24.02 -19.84 16.35
CA ALA A 478 23.13 -18.88 15.70
C ALA A 478 23.72 -17.46 15.78
N PRO A 479 23.93 -16.79 14.62
CA PRO A 479 24.62 -15.50 14.57
C PRO A 479 23.65 -14.37 14.91
N TYR A 480 23.20 -14.35 16.16
CA TYR A 480 22.22 -13.39 16.67
C TYR A 480 22.69 -11.95 16.49
N SER A 481 23.95 -11.67 16.85
CA SER A 481 24.53 -10.33 16.79
C SER A 481 24.63 -9.82 15.35
N LEU A 482 24.99 -10.71 14.42
CA LEU A 482 25.04 -10.39 12.99
C LEU A 482 23.65 -10.11 12.41
N VAL A 483 22.66 -10.97 12.69
CA VAL A 483 21.29 -10.82 12.16
C VAL A 483 20.63 -9.55 12.70
N PHE A 484 20.77 -9.24 13.99
CA PHE A 484 20.25 -8.00 14.57
C PHE A 484 20.94 -6.75 14.03
N GLY A 485 22.28 -6.79 13.92
CA GLY A 485 23.04 -5.70 13.32
C GLY A 485 22.61 -5.43 11.88
N LEU A 486 22.42 -6.49 11.09
CA LEU A 486 21.95 -6.40 9.71
C LEU A 486 20.53 -5.81 9.64
N LEU A 487 19.59 -6.28 10.47
CA LEU A 487 18.23 -5.76 10.52
C LEU A 487 18.19 -4.26 10.87
N ILE A 488 18.94 -3.85 11.89
CA ILE A 488 19.03 -2.45 12.30
C ILE A 488 19.66 -1.60 11.17
N THR A 489 20.69 -2.13 10.51
CA THR A 489 21.37 -1.44 9.40
C THR A 489 20.44 -1.25 8.21
N ILE A 490 19.73 -2.30 7.77
CA ILE A 490 18.74 -2.21 6.68
C ILE A 490 17.67 -1.18 7.06
N SER A 491 17.16 -1.25 8.28
CA SER A 491 16.11 -0.36 8.76
C SER A 491 16.52 1.10 8.75
N LEU A 492 17.70 1.41 9.29
CA LEU A 492 18.25 2.77 9.33
C LEU A 492 18.55 3.31 7.92
N THR A 493 19.01 2.44 7.02
CA THR A 493 19.27 2.78 5.62
C THR A 493 17.97 3.15 4.90
N VAL A 494 16.92 2.33 5.07
CA VAL A 494 15.57 2.61 4.53
C VAL A 494 15.00 3.90 5.11
N PHE A 495 15.18 4.14 6.42
CA PHE A 495 14.77 5.38 7.08
C PHE A 495 15.39 6.60 6.38
N ILE A 496 16.71 6.63 6.19
CA ILE A 496 17.39 7.78 5.57
C ILE A 496 16.91 8.00 4.13
N LEU A 497 16.82 6.94 3.33
CA LEU A 497 16.40 7.04 1.92
C LEU A 497 14.97 7.56 1.77
N LEU A 498 14.03 7.00 2.52
CA LEU A 498 12.61 7.32 2.37
C LEU A 498 12.23 8.61 3.09
N TYR A 499 12.74 8.84 4.30
CA TYR A 499 12.36 10.00 5.12
C TYR A 499 12.82 11.31 4.48
N TYR A 500 14.12 11.45 4.19
CA TYR A 500 14.68 12.71 3.69
C TYR A 500 14.22 13.06 2.27
N THR A 501 13.86 12.07 1.45
CA THR A 501 13.33 12.33 0.10
C THR A 501 11.87 12.80 0.11
N SER A 502 11.09 12.47 1.15
CA SER A 502 9.65 12.72 1.20
C SER A 502 9.24 13.84 2.16
N ILE A 503 10.00 14.10 3.23
CA ILE A 503 9.65 15.07 4.28
C ILE A 503 9.48 16.51 3.76
N TYR A 504 10.35 16.96 2.86
CA TYR A 504 10.28 18.32 2.31
C TYR A 504 9.02 18.54 1.48
N LYS A 505 8.68 17.57 0.63
CA LYS A 505 7.43 17.60 -0.14
C LYS A 505 6.21 17.54 0.77
N ARG A 506 6.23 16.66 1.77
CA ARG A 506 5.12 16.55 2.73
C ARG A 506 4.91 17.85 3.50
N ARG A 507 5.96 18.58 3.86
CA ARG A 507 5.83 19.87 4.56
C ARG A 507 5.07 20.90 3.72
N ILE A 508 5.45 21.08 2.46
CA ILE A 508 4.74 21.97 1.53
C ILE A 508 3.30 21.48 1.31
N GLN A 509 3.08 20.17 1.30
CA GLN A 509 1.75 19.61 1.12
C GLN A 509 0.82 19.93 2.29
N LEU A 510 1.34 19.85 3.52
CA LEU A 510 0.62 20.24 4.73
C LEU A 510 0.33 21.74 4.74
N GLU A 511 1.27 22.56 4.27
CA GLU A 511 1.04 24.00 4.12
C GLU A 511 -0.05 24.32 3.08
N VAL A 512 -0.08 23.60 1.95
CA VAL A 512 -1.15 23.74 0.95
C VAL A 512 -2.49 23.26 1.49
N GLN A 513 -2.52 22.18 2.27
CA GLN A 513 -3.72 21.70 2.97
C GLN A 513 -4.26 22.73 3.97
N GLU A 514 -3.37 23.37 4.72
CA GLU A 514 -3.70 24.45 5.64
C GLU A 514 -4.28 25.65 4.87
N LEU A 515 -3.64 26.06 3.76
CA LEU A 515 -4.17 27.08 2.87
C LEU A 515 -5.56 26.71 2.32
N GLU A 516 -5.77 25.46 1.91
CA GLU A 516 -7.09 24.98 1.44
C GLU A 516 -8.15 25.04 2.54
N SER A 517 -7.78 24.82 3.80
CA SER A 517 -8.69 24.93 4.93
C SER A 517 -9.07 26.39 5.20
N GLU A 518 -8.08 27.27 5.37
CA GLU A 518 -8.28 28.71 5.59
C GLU A 518 -9.01 29.39 4.42
N PHE A 519 -8.80 28.90 3.20
CA PHE A 519 -9.43 29.45 2.00
C PHE A 519 -10.97 29.34 2.06
N LYS A 520 -11.49 28.29 2.69
CA LYS A 520 -12.94 28.05 2.80
C LYS A 520 -13.62 29.11 3.65
N ASP A 521 -13.01 29.46 4.77
CA ASP A 521 -13.54 30.42 5.73
C ASP A 521 -13.39 31.86 5.21
N SER A 522 -12.23 32.16 4.63
CA SER A 522 -11.99 33.47 4.01
C SER A 522 -12.88 33.74 2.79
N LEU A 523 -13.22 32.70 2.00
CA LEU A 523 -14.16 32.81 0.90
C LEU A 523 -15.57 33.22 1.36
N TYR A 524 -16.02 32.70 2.50
CA TYR A 524 -17.32 33.08 3.08
C TYR A 524 -17.34 34.55 3.48
N VAL A 525 -16.29 35.02 4.17
CA VAL A 525 -16.17 36.43 4.60
C VAL A 525 -16.14 37.36 3.37
N LEU A 526 -15.35 36.99 2.35
CA LEU A 526 -15.30 37.72 1.08
C LEU A 526 -16.71 37.84 0.47
N ALA A 527 -17.39 36.71 0.35
CA ALA A 527 -18.69 36.62 -0.29
C ALA A 527 -19.77 37.38 0.48
N SER A 528 -19.75 37.33 1.82
CA SER A 528 -20.64 38.11 2.67
C SER A 528 -20.50 39.61 2.41
N ARG A 529 -19.26 40.10 2.33
CA ARG A 529 -18.99 41.51 2.08
C ARG A 529 -19.39 41.94 0.66
N MET A 530 -19.16 41.08 -0.33
CA MET A 530 -19.68 41.30 -1.69
C MET A 530 -21.21 41.31 -1.73
N GLY A 531 -21.87 40.51 -0.88
CA GLY A 531 -23.33 40.44 -0.76
C GLY A 531 -23.96 41.73 -0.22
N GLU A 532 -23.18 42.56 0.46
CA GLU A 532 -23.55 43.93 0.85
C GLU A 532 -23.37 44.94 -0.31
N ASN A 533 -23.26 44.44 -1.54
CA ASN A 533 -23.08 45.20 -2.77
C ASN A 533 -21.77 46.01 -2.80
N LYS A 534 -20.72 45.50 -2.15
CA LYS A 534 -19.39 46.12 -2.12
C LYS A 534 -18.50 45.57 -3.25
N PRO A 535 -17.66 46.40 -3.89
CA PRO A 535 -16.72 45.93 -4.90
C PRO A 535 -15.80 44.83 -4.37
N VAL A 536 -15.33 43.96 -5.27
CA VAL A 536 -14.49 42.81 -4.94
C VAL A 536 -13.19 43.23 -4.26
N GLU A 537 -12.64 44.38 -4.64
CA GLU A 537 -11.43 44.96 -4.08
C GLU A 537 -11.62 45.40 -2.63
N ASP A 538 -12.79 45.98 -2.30
CA ASP A 538 -13.15 46.35 -0.93
C ASP A 538 -13.42 45.10 -0.08
N ALA A 539 -14.06 44.09 -0.68
CA ALA A 539 -14.27 42.80 -0.03
C ALA A 539 -12.94 42.09 0.27
N MET A 540 -12.00 42.05 -0.68
CA MET A 540 -10.66 41.48 -0.46
C MET A 540 -9.91 42.24 0.63
N LYS A 541 -10.00 43.57 0.64
CA LYS A 541 -9.42 44.39 1.71
C LYS A 541 -10.01 44.03 3.08
N HIS A 542 -11.33 43.85 3.15
CA HIS A 542 -12.01 43.46 4.37
C HIS A 542 -11.57 42.08 4.87
N VAL A 543 -11.36 41.11 3.98
CA VAL A 543 -10.81 39.78 4.35
C VAL A 543 -9.41 39.92 4.96
N ILE A 544 -8.57 40.81 4.42
CA ILE A 544 -7.22 41.08 4.94
C ILE A 544 -7.27 41.65 6.36
N GLU A 545 -8.19 42.58 6.60
CA GLU A 545 -8.37 43.22 7.90
C GLU A 545 -9.05 42.29 8.94
N PHE A 546 -9.99 41.46 8.50
CA PHE A 546 -10.78 40.58 9.37
C PHE A 546 -10.07 39.28 9.73
N LEU A 547 -9.21 38.77 8.84
CA LEU A 547 -8.46 37.51 9.02
C LEU A 547 -6.94 37.75 8.89
N PRO A 548 -6.30 38.49 9.82
CA PRO A 548 -4.88 38.87 9.69
C PRO A 548 -3.91 37.69 9.90
N ASP A 549 -4.34 36.67 10.66
CA ASP A 549 -3.51 35.52 11.05
C ASP A 549 -3.49 34.40 10.01
N MET A 550 -4.45 34.39 9.07
CA MET A 550 -4.52 33.37 8.02
C MET A 550 -3.50 33.66 6.91
N LYS A 551 -2.78 32.63 6.46
CA LYS A 551 -1.81 32.74 5.36
C LYS A 551 -2.49 33.07 4.04
N VAL A 552 -3.69 32.51 3.79
CA VAL A 552 -4.50 32.79 2.59
C VAL A 552 -4.77 34.28 2.40
N SER A 553 -5.07 34.96 3.50
CA SER A 553 -5.39 36.39 3.54
C SER A 553 -4.29 37.23 2.88
N ARG A 554 -3.03 36.96 3.20
CA ARG A 554 -1.88 37.70 2.65
C ARG A 554 -1.41 37.14 1.30
N LEU A 555 -1.25 35.82 1.21
CA LEU A 555 -0.64 35.16 0.05
C LEU A 555 -1.54 35.19 -1.19
N ILE A 556 -2.86 35.09 -1.01
CA ILE A 556 -3.82 35.06 -2.11
C ILE A 556 -4.50 36.42 -2.25
N PHE A 557 -5.31 36.84 -1.27
CA PHE A 557 -6.12 38.05 -1.41
C PHE A 557 -5.28 39.33 -1.36
N GLY A 558 -4.31 39.42 -0.45
CA GLY A 558 -3.34 40.51 -0.38
C GLY A 558 -2.57 40.69 -1.68
N ARG A 559 -1.94 39.61 -2.16
CA ARG A 559 -1.21 39.64 -3.43
C ARG A 559 -2.10 39.99 -4.63
N THR A 560 -3.34 39.51 -4.67
CA THR A 560 -4.29 39.86 -5.74
C THR A 560 -4.61 41.36 -5.69
N LEU A 561 -4.86 41.90 -4.49
CA LEU A 561 -5.16 43.32 -4.29
C LEU A 561 -3.95 44.20 -4.63
N ASP A 562 -2.74 43.77 -4.28
CA ASP A 562 -1.48 44.45 -4.62
C ASP A 562 -1.27 44.46 -6.14
N ASN A 563 -1.49 43.34 -6.83
CA ASN A 563 -1.40 43.28 -8.29
C ASN A 563 -2.40 44.24 -8.97
N ILE A 564 -3.62 44.37 -8.43
CA ILE A 564 -4.63 45.30 -8.96
C ILE A 564 -4.22 46.76 -8.66
N LYS A 565 -3.87 47.09 -7.41
CA LYS A 565 -3.61 48.47 -6.99
C LYS A 565 -2.26 49.01 -7.44
N LEU A 566 -1.21 48.19 -7.38
CA LEU A 566 0.16 48.60 -7.70
C LEU A 566 0.49 48.41 -9.18
N MET A 567 -0.02 47.36 -9.82
CA MET A 567 0.30 47.04 -11.21
C MET A 567 -0.84 47.32 -12.20
N GLY A 568 -2.01 47.75 -11.74
CA GLY A 568 -3.15 48.09 -12.61
C GLY A 568 -3.71 46.90 -13.40
N MET A 569 -3.44 45.67 -12.95
CA MET A 569 -3.87 44.46 -13.64
C MET A 569 -5.39 44.26 -13.47
N PRO A 570 -6.10 43.78 -14.51
CA PRO A 570 -7.48 43.33 -14.35
C PRO A 570 -7.53 42.12 -13.40
N LEU A 571 -8.66 41.92 -12.73
CA LEU A 571 -8.83 40.88 -11.70
C LEU A 571 -8.40 39.48 -12.17
N GLU A 572 -8.76 39.10 -13.41
CA GLU A 572 -8.39 37.81 -13.99
C GLU A 572 -6.86 37.63 -14.09
N GLN A 573 -6.16 38.65 -14.61
CA GLN A 573 -4.70 38.63 -14.76
C GLN A 573 -4.01 38.70 -13.39
N ALA A 574 -4.53 39.50 -12.46
CA ALA A 574 -4.00 39.62 -11.10
C ALA A 574 -3.98 38.27 -10.35
N VAL A 575 -4.92 37.37 -10.68
CA VAL A 575 -5.07 36.04 -10.09
C VAL A 575 -4.23 34.99 -10.83
N PHE A 576 -4.29 34.97 -12.17
CA PHE A 576 -3.82 33.82 -12.98
C PHE A 576 -2.54 34.05 -13.79
N ASP A 577 -1.96 35.25 -13.80
CA ASP A 577 -0.72 35.51 -14.54
C ASP A 577 0.41 34.53 -14.14
N GLN A 578 1.15 34.01 -15.13
CA GLN A 578 2.14 32.95 -14.90
C GLN A 578 3.27 33.37 -13.95
N ASN A 579 3.64 34.65 -13.93
CA ASN A 579 4.76 35.15 -13.14
C ASN A 579 4.29 35.86 -11.86
N MET A 580 3.26 36.69 -11.97
CA MET A 580 2.81 37.57 -10.88
C MET A 580 1.51 37.13 -10.23
N GLY A 581 0.75 36.21 -10.84
CA GLY A 581 -0.55 35.77 -10.37
C GLY A 581 -0.52 35.23 -8.94
N SER A 582 -1.50 35.60 -8.14
CA SER A 582 -1.59 35.20 -6.73
C SER A 582 -1.72 33.69 -6.54
N VAL A 583 -2.36 32.99 -7.50
CA VAL A 583 -2.60 31.54 -7.43
C VAL A 583 -1.61 30.74 -8.29
N ALA A 584 -0.80 31.41 -9.13
CA ALA A 584 0.09 30.74 -10.09
C ALA A 584 1.12 29.82 -9.43
N LYS A 585 1.64 30.21 -8.26
CA LYS A 585 2.62 29.43 -7.49
C LYS A 585 2.00 28.43 -6.51
N ILE A 586 0.68 28.43 -6.33
CA ILE A 586 0.00 27.60 -5.34
C ILE A 586 -0.47 26.30 -6.03
N PRO A 587 0.07 25.13 -5.64
CA PRO A 587 -0.27 23.85 -6.29
C PRO A 587 -1.60 23.28 -5.77
N SER A 588 -2.66 24.08 -5.71
CA SER A 588 -4.00 23.64 -5.31
C SER A 588 -5.00 23.83 -6.45
N ALA A 589 -5.57 22.72 -6.91
CA ALA A 589 -6.63 22.73 -7.93
C ALA A 589 -7.97 23.26 -7.37
N LEU A 590 -8.17 23.18 -6.05
CA LEU A 590 -9.34 23.73 -5.36
C LEU A 590 -9.27 25.24 -5.36
N ILE A 591 -8.18 25.82 -4.84
CA ILE A 591 -8.01 27.28 -4.76
C ILE A 591 -8.03 27.90 -6.16
N LYS A 592 -7.33 27.31 -7.12
CA LYS A 592 -7.32 27.79 -8.52
C LYS A 592 -8.71 27.75 -9.16
N GLY A 593 -9.46 26.66 -8.95
CA GLY A 593 -10.83 26.52 -9.44
C GLY A 593 -11.81 27.50 -8.79
N SER A 594 -11.73 27.65 -7.47
CA SER A 594 -12.58 28.58 -6.71
C SER A 594 -12.31 30.04 -7.05
N MET A 595 -11.03 30.42 -7.19
CA MET A 595 -10.66 31.76 -7.65
C MET A 595 -11.10 32.01 -9.10
N LYS A 596 -11.14 30.97 -9.94
CA LYS A 596 -11.65 31.09 -11.32
C LYS A 596 -13.16 31.36 -11.29
N MET A 597 -13.90 30.59 -10.48
CA MET A 597 -15.33 30.87 -10.27
C MET A 597 -15.57 32.28 -9.71
N LEU A 598 -14.74 32.78 -8.80
CA LEU A 598 -14.83 34.15 -8.32
C LEU A 598 -14.71 35.14 -9.48
N VAL A 599 -13.67 35.03 -10.31
CA VAL A 599 -13.43 35.92 -11.45
C VAL A 599 -14.62 35.88 -12.43
N ASP A 600 -15.02 34.68 -12.84
CA ASP A 600 -16.11 34.47 -13.81
C ASP A 600 -17.44 35.01 -13.27
N SER A 601 -17.71 34.82 -11.98
CA SER A 601 -18.95 35.30 -11.37
C SER A 601 -18.97 36.81 -11.20
N VAL A 602 -17.82 37.44 -10.96
CA VAL A 602 -17.71 38.90 -10.83
C VAL A 602 -18.03 39.58 -12.16
N GLN A 603 -17.65 38.98 -13.29
CA GLN A 603 -18.02 39.47 -14.62
C GLN A 603 -19.55 39.49 -14.83
N LEU A 604 -20.29 38.61 -14.15
CA LEU A 604 -21.76 38.56 -14.17
C LEU A 604 -22.42 39.53 -13.16
N GLY A 605 -21.66 40.12 -12.25
CA GLY A 605 -22.13 41.10 -11.25
C GLY A 605 -21.79 40.72 -9.81
N VAL A 606 -21.64 41.72 -8.95
CA VAL A 606 -21.18 41.55 -7.55
C VAL A 606 -22.14 40.72 -6.69
N ASN A 607 -23.45 40.99 -6.76
CA ASN A 607 -24.47 40.23 -6.02
C ASN A 607 -24.56 38.77 -6.46
N VAL A 608 -24.36 38.54 -7.75
CA VAL A 608 -24.29 37.22 -8.37
C VAL A 608 -23.08 36.48 -7.81
N ALA A 609 -21.90 37.09 -7.88
CA ALA A 609 -20.67 36.54 -7.33
C ALA A 609 -20.75 36.27 -5.82
N ALA A 610 -21.38 37.15 -5.05
CA ALA A 610 -21.58 36.94 -3.62
C ALA A 610 -22.37 35.65 -3.31
N ARG A 611 -23.55 35.48 -3.93
CA ARG A 611 -24.41 34.29 -3.72
C ARG A 611 -23.70 33.00 -4.15
N THR A 612 -22.97 33.08 -5.25
CA THR A 612 -22.12 32.01 -5.77
C THR A 612 -21.06 31.58 -4.77
N LEU A 613 -20.28 32.54 -4.27
CA LEU A 613 -19.15 32.25 -3.41
C LEU A 613 -19.59 31.79 -2.03
N ILE A 614 -20.74 32.27 -1.52
CA ILE A 614 -21.39 31.71 -0.32
C ILE A 614 -21.74 30.24 -0.51
N SER A 615 -22.36 29.90 -1.65
CA SER A 615 -22.75 28.51 -1.93
C SER A 615 -21.52 27.61 -2.04
N LEU A 616 -20.46 28.10 -2.71
CA LEU A 616 -19.19 27.40 -2.83
C LEU A 616 -18.52 27.20 -1.47
N SER A 617 -18.44 28.23 -0.62
CA SER A 617 -17.80 28.12 0.69
C SER A 617 -18.50 27.09 1.57
N ILE A 618 -19.83 27.08 1.60
CA ILE A 618 -20.64 26.08 2.31
C ILE A 618 -20.35 24.68 1.79
N GLN A 619 -20.27 24.51 0.47
CA GLN A 619 -20.01 23.23 -0.15
C GLN A 619 -18.61 22.70 0.21
N LEU A 620 -17.59 23.56 0.16
CA LEU A 620 -16.22 23.19 0.54
C LEU A 620 -16.11 22.84 2.04
N GLN A 621 -16.83 23.55 2.91
CA GLN A 621 -16.91 23.24 4.34
C GLN A 621 -17.59 21.89 4.60
N ASN A 622 -18.71 21.61 3.92
CA ASN A 622 -19.42 20.34 4.07
C ASN A 622 -18.57 19.16 3.57
N ALA A 623 -17.89 19.31 2.43
CA ALA A 623 -16.94 18.30 1.94
C ALA A 623 -15.80 18.02 2.96
N GLN A 624 -15.28 19.07 3.61
CA GLN A 624 -14.28 18.91 4.65
C GLN A 624 -14.81 18.17 5.88
N LYS A 625 -16.02 18.51 6.34
CA LYS A 625 -16.66 17.84 7.49
C LYS A 625 -16.79 16.34 7.25
N VAL A 626 -17.24 15.94 6.06
CA VAL A 626 -17.35 14.53 5.65
C VAL A 626 -15.97 13.87 5.63
N THR A 627 -14.96 14.52 5.05
CA THR A 627 -13.58 14.00 5.01
C THR A 627 -13.01 13.81 6.42
N ASN A 628 -13.23 14.76 7.33
CA ASN A 628 -12.80 14.66 8.72
C ASN A 628 -13.50 13.52 9.46
N MET A 629 -14.81 13.33 9.24
CA MET A 629 -15.56 12.23 9.85
C MET A 629 -15.03 10.86 9.42
N LEU A 630 -14.77 10.68 8.11
CA LEU A 630 -14.15 9.46 7.59
C LEU A 630 -12.78 9.22 8.22
N LYS A 631 -11.95 10.27 8.33
CA LYS A 631 -10.63 10.19 8.96
C LYS A 631 -10.73 9.71 10.40
N ILE A 632 -11.68 10.23 11.18
CA ILE A 632 -11.89 9.82 12.58
C ILE A 632 -12.30 8.35 12.67
N LEU A 633 -13.28 7.90 11.87
CA LEU A 633 -13.78 6.52 11.90
C LEU A 633 -12.70 5.50 11.49
N VAL A 634 -11.89 5.85 10.49
CA VAL A 634 -10.78 4.99 10.05
C VAL A 634 -9.63 4.98 11.05
N SER A 635 -9.33 6.14 11.64
CA SER A 635 -8.19 6.32 12.54
C SER A 635 -8.24 5.40 13.76
N ASP A 636 -9.43 5.05 14.22
CA ASP A 636 -9.60 4.14 15.36
C ASP A 636 -9.12 2.71 15.00
N VAL A 637 -9.60 2.19 13.87
CA VAL A 637 -9.21 0.85 13.39
C VAL A 637 -7.74 0.82 12.99
N THR A 638 -7.24 1.83 12.27
CA THR A 638 -5.82 1.88 11.87
C THR A 638 -4.90 2.12 13.06
N GLY A 639 -5.35 2.82 14.10
CA GLY A 639 -4.60 3.02 15.33
C GLY A 639 -4.29 1.71 16.06
N THR A 640 -5.29 0.83 16.19
CA THR A 640 -5.09 -0.52 16.77
C THR A 640 -4.11 -1.35 15.94
N MET A 641 -4.26 -1.35 14.61
CA MET A 641 -3.35 -2.05 13.69
C MET A 641 -1.91 -1.56 13.79
N LYS A 642 -1.70 -0.24 13.86
CA LYS A 642 -0.37 0.36 14.02
C LYS A 642 0.30 -0.10 15.31
N THR A 643 -0.44 -0.07 16.42
CA THR A 643 0.07 -0.52 17.73
C THR A 643 0.47 -2.00 17.69
N MET A 644 -0.35 -2.83 17.06
CA MET A 644 -0.06 -4.26 16.91
C MET A 644 1.13 -4.54 15.99
N THR A 645 1.24 -3.82 14.88
CA THR A 645 2.34 -3.95 13.91
C THR A 645 3.67 -3.48 14.49
N LEU A 646 3.65 -2.38 15.25
CA LEU A 646 4.85 -1.70 15.70
C LEU A 646 5.39 -2.24 17.02
N PHE A 647 4.51 -2.68 17.93
CA PHE A 647 4.92 -3.18 19.25
C PHE A 647 4.59 -4.66 19.43
N ILE A 648 3.32 -5.05 19.34
CA ILE A 648 2.87 -6.38 19.80
C ILE A 648 3.45 -7.50 18.93
N ALA A 649 3.37 -7.40 17.61
CA ALA A 649 3.88 -8.42 16.70
C ALA A 649 5.41 -8.59 16.84
N PRO A 650 6.24 -7.53 16.82
CA PRO A 650 7.66 -7.62 17.13
C PRO A 650 7.97 -8.25 18.49
N ILE A 651 7.22 -7.89 19.55
CA ILE A 651 7.41 -8.47 20.89
C ILE A 651 7.12 -9.97 20.87
N VAL A 652 5.94 -10.35 20.37
CA VAL A 652 5.54 -11.75 20.31
C VAL A 652 6.53 -12.55 19.47
N LEU A 653 6.96 -12.05 18.31
CA LEU A 653 7.95 -12.71 17.47
C LEU A 653 9.33 -12.83 18.14
N GLY A 654 9.74 -11.83 18.92
CA GLY A 654 10.98 -11.88 19.71
C GLY A 654 10.92 -12.93 20.83
N ILE A 655 9.77 -13.05 21.50
CA ILE A 655 9.55 -14.05 22.54
C ILE A 655 9.49 -15.45 21.92
N THR A 656 8.73 -15.63 20.83
CA THR A 656 8.54 -16.94 20.21
C THR A 656 9.81 -17.49 19.59
N THR A 657 10.64 -16.66 18.97
CA THR A 657 11.98 -17.06 18.49
C THR A 657 12.87 -17.58 19.60
N SER A 658 12.80 -16.98 20.79
CA SER A 658 13.54 -17.45 21.96
C SER A 658 12.96 -18.74 22.54
N LEU A 659 11.62 -18.84 22.62
CA LEU A 659 10.91 -20.03 23.13
C LEU A 659 11.04 -21.24 22.21
N GLN A 660 11.12 -21.05 20.90
CA GLN A 660 11.22 -22.15 19.94
C GLN A 660 12.44 -23.04 20.23
N ARG A 661 13.54 -22.46 20.70
CA ARG A 661 14.70 -23.24 21.14
C ARG A 661 14.35 -24.20 22.27
N VAL A 662 13.67 -23.72 23.30
CA VAL A 662 13.22 -24.53 24.44
C VAL A 662 12.31 -25.65 23.94
N VAL A 663 11.39 -25.32 23.03
CA VAL A 663 10.50 -26.30 22.38
C VAL A 663 11.30 -27.38 21.64
N ILE A 664 12.32 -27.02 20.85
CA ILE A 664 13.17 -28.00 20.14
C ILE A 664 13.93 -28.89 21.13
N VAL A 665 14.53 -28.33 22.17
CA VAL A 665 15.31 -29.07 23.18
C VAL A 665 14.41 -30.02 23.98
N THR A 666 13.22 -29.57 24.37
CA THR A 666 12.23 -30.38 25.10
C THR A 666 11.67 -31.52 24.25
N ILE A 667 11.32 -31.25 22.99
CA ILE A 667 10.86 -32.30 22.06
C ILE A 667 11.99 -33.30 21.80
N SER A 668 13.22 -32.82 21.62
CA SER A 668 14.39 -33.68 21.45
C SER A 668 14.69 -34.54 22.68
N SER A 669 14.60 -33.99 23.89
CA SER A 669 14.85 -34.75 25.12
C SER A 669 13.76 -35.80 25.37
N ILE A 670 12.52 -35.52 24.98
CA ILE A 670 11.41 -36.48 24.98
C ILE A 670 11.65 -37.58 23.93
N ALA A 671 12.16 -37.24 22.74
CA ALA A 671 12.51 -38.22 21.72
C ALA A 671 13.68 -39.12 22.14
N ALA A 672 14.71 -38.53 22.78
CA ALA A 672 15.90 -39.24 23.24
C ALA A 672 15.65 -40.11 24.48
N SER A 673 14.64 -39.79 25.30
CA SER A 673 14.29 -40.56 26.52
C SER A 673 13.59 -41.89 26.25
N GLY A 674 13.44 -42.29 24.97
CA GLY A 674 13.20 -43.69 24.63
C GLY A 674 11.86 -44.24 25.11
N ILE A 675 10.80 -43.42 25.18
CA ILE A 675 9.43 -43.89 25.46
C ILE A 675 8.97 -44.91 24.39
N SER A 676 9.61 -44.93 23.21
CA SER A 676 9.40 -45.93 22.15
C SER A 676 9.96 -47.33 22.47
N SER A 677 11.01 -47.44 23.29
CA SER A 677 11.71 -48.69 23.58
C SER A 677 10.92 -49.67 24.46
N GLY A 678 9.82 -49.20 25.09
CA GLY A 678 8.96 -50.02 25.95
C GLY A 678 7.83 -50.74 25.23
N SER A 679 7.66 -50.54 23.91
CA SER A 679 6.48 -51.02 23.17
C SER A 679 6.68 -52.30 22.36
N ASP A 680 7.92 -52.78 22.21
CA ASP A 680 8.23 -53.95 21.37
C ASP A 680 7.65 -55.28 21.91
N ASN A 681 7.33 -55.37 23.20
CA ASN A 681 6.82 -56.61 23.82
C ASN A 681 5.29 -56.75 23.90
N LEU A 682 4.51 -55.77 23.43
CA LEU A 682 3.03 -55.79 23.56
C LEU A 682 2.29 -56.26 22.29
N ALA A 683 3.00 -56.62 21.21
CA ALA A 683 2.42 -56.79 19.88
C ALA A 683 2.27 -58.25 19.39
N ALA A 684 2.41 -59.26 20.25
CA ALA A 684 2.38 -60.66 19.81
C ALA A 684 0.97 -61.31 19.76
N GLY A 685 -0.13 -60.60 20.02
CA GLY A 685 -1.42 -61.29 20.28
C GLY A 685 -2.75 -60.66 19.83
N ALA A 686 -2.80 -59.51 19.16
CA ALA A 686 -4.10 -58.85 18.86
C ALA A 686 -4.30 -58.55 17.37
N SER A 687 -4.84 -59.52 16.62
CA SER A 687 -5.34 -59.35 15.26
C SER A 687 -6.83 -59.00 15.28
N GLY A 688 -7.14 -57.70 15.26
CA GLY A 688 -8.51 -57.16 15.18
C GLY A 688 -8.49 -55.63 15.30
N SER A 689 -9.60 -54.96 14.97
CA SER A 689 -9.85 -53.50 14.85
C SER A 689 -9.09 -52.53 15.80
N LEU A 690 -8.55 -53.02 16.92
CA LEU A 690 -7.56 -52.35 17.77
C LEU A 690 -6.16 -52.18 17.13
N GLY A 691 -5.94 -52.72 15.93
CA GLY A 691 -4.75 -52.50 15.09
C GLY A 691 -4.55 -51.04 14.66
N SER A 692 -5.64 -50.27 14.51
CA SER A 692 -5.56 -48.86 14.12
C SER A 692 -5.12 -47.94 15.26
N PHE A 693 -5.44 -48.30 16.52
CA PHE A 693 -5.00 -47.54 17.69
C PHE A 693 -3.57 -47.92 18.10
N THR A 694 -3.18 -49.19 17.92
CA THR A 694 -1.78 -49.64 18.08
C THR A 694 -0.87 -49.18 16.94
N SER A 695 -1.40 -48.83 15.77
CA SER A 695 -0.66 -48.13 14.70
C SER A 695 -0.33 -46.67 15.08
N LEU A 696 -1.14 -46.01 15.91
CA LEU A 696 -0.80 -44.72 16.50
C LEU A 696 0.35 -44.82 17.51
N THR A 697 0.52 -45.97 18.17
CA THR A 697 1.62 -46.23 19.10
C THR A 697 2.86 -46.83 18.42
N LYS A 698 2.72 -47.50 17.27
CA LYS A 698 3.84 -48.03 16.44
C LYS A 698 4.50 -46.99 15.54
N SER A 699 3.77 -45.95 15.14
CA SER A 699 4.41 -44.74 14.61
C SER A 699 5.01 -44.02 15.82
N GLY A 700 6.29 -44.27 16.10
CA GLY A 700 7.01 -43.57 17.17
C GLY A 700 6.59 -42.10 17.18
N LEU A 701 6.11 -41.63 18.35
CA LEU A 701 5.50 -40.31 18.51
C LEU A 701 6.40 -39.17 18.00
N ILE A 702 7.69 -39.44 17.81
CA ILE A 702 8.66 -38.54 17.21
C ILE A 702 9.61 -39.38 16.34
N SER A 703 9.54 -39.25 15.01
CA SER A 703 10.51 -39.92 14.13
C SER A 703 11.86 -39.19 14.15
N PRO A 704 13.01 -39.88 14.20
CA PRO A 704 14.34 -39.25 14.11
C PRO A 704 14.51 -38.41 12.83
N SER A 705 13.82 -38.80 11.75
CA SER A 705 13.73 -38.07 10.49
C SER A 705 12.93 -36.77 10.57
N ALA A 706 11.89 -36.69 11.42
CA ALA A 706 11.14 -35.45 11.62
C ALA A 706 12.01 -34.41 12.35
N ILE A 707 12.78 -34.85 13.36
CA ILE A 707 13.69 -33.97 14.11
C ILE A 707 14.80 -33.41 13.20
N ALA A 708 15.39 -34.26 12.35
CA ALA A 708 16.44 -33.85 11.39
C ALA A 708 15.99 -32.76 10.39
N ASN A 709 14.67 -32.62 10.20
CA ASN A 709 14.07 -31.69 9.26
C ASN A 709 13.44 -30.46 9.94
N ILE A 710 13.50 -30.34 11.28
CA ILE A 710 13.06 -29.14 11.99
C ILE A 710 14.01 -27.98 11.64
N ALA A 711 13.45 -26.79 11.46
CA ALA A 711 14.24 -25.61 11.20
C ALA A 711 15.25 -25.33 12.32
N SER A 712 16.53 -25.25 11.93
CA SER A 712 17.59 -24.87 12.87
C SER A 712 17.31 -23.47 13.46
N PRO A 713 17.80 -23.18 14.68
CA PRO A 713 17.61 -21.87 15.30
C PRO A 713 18.04 -20.69 14.40
N THR A 714 19.10 -20.88 13.60
CA THR A 714 19.60 -19.89 12.62
C THR A 714 18.63 -19.68 11.46
N GLN A 715 18.03 -20.74 10.92
CA GLN A 715 17.08 -20.63 9.83
C GLN A 715 15.78 -19.99 10.30
N PHE A 716 15.31 -20.34 11.49
CA PHE A 716 14.08 -19.78 12.04
C PHE A 716 14.22 -18.28 12.31
N ILE A 717 15.33 -17.83 12.94
CA ILE A 717 15.53 -16.39 13.17
C ILE A 717 15.57 -15.60 11.86
N LEU A 718 16.22 -16.12 10.80
CA LEU A 718 16.23 -15.46 9.49
C LEU A 718 14.84 -15.36 8.88
N ILE A 719 14.04 -16.43 8.98
CA ILE A 719 12.66 -16.44 8.47
C ILE A 719 11.80 -15.41 9.22
N VAL A 720 11.90 -15.35 10.55
CA VAL A 720 11.17 -14.37 11.37
C VAL A 720 11.66 -12.94 11.12
N ALA A 721 12.97 -12.74 11.00
CA ALA A 721 13.58 -11.45 10.70
C ALA A 721 13.06 -10.86 9.38
N LEU A 722 13.00 -11.69 8.33
CA LEU A 722 12.47 -11.30 7.03
C LEU A 722 10.97 -11.01 7.12
N TYR A 723 10.23 -11.88 7.81
CA TYR A 723 8.79 -11.73 7.99
C TYR A 723 8.40 -10.43 8.71
N ILE A 724 9.16 -10.00 9.73
CA ILE A 724 8.90 -8.73 10.42
C ILE A 724 9.05 -7.53 9.48
N LEU A 725 10.09 -7.53 8.63
CA LEU A 725 10.29 -6.46 7.65
C LEU A 725 9.11 -6.39 6.67
N GLU A 726 8.68 -7.54 6.15
CA GLU A 726 7.55 -7.62 5.23
C GLU A 726 6.23 -7.19 5.89
N LEU A 727 5.93 -7.73 7.08
CA LEU A 727 4.73 -7.41 7.86
C LEU A 727 4.66 -5.91 8.12
N VAL A 728 5.73 -5.30 8.64
CA VAL A 728 5.75 -3.87 8.97
C VAL A 728 5.58 -3.02 7.72
N VAL A 729 6.24 -3.36 6.60
CA VAL A 729 6.08 -2.63 5.34
C VAL A 729 4.65 -2.74 4.80
N ILE A 730 4.07 -3.94 4.74
CA ILE A 730 2.73 -4.20 4.21
C ILE A 730 1.66 -3.52 5.08
N MET A 731 1.72 -3.72 6.39
CA MET A 731 0.74 -3.17 7.32
C MET A 731 0.85 -1.64 7.42
N THR A 732 2.06 -1.08 7.38
CA THR A 732 2.23 0.38 7.36
C THR A 732 1.74 0.99 6.05
N TYR A 733 2.05 0.36 4.91
CA TYR A 733 1.52 0.76 3.61
C TYR A 733 -0.01 0.82 3.65
N PHE A 734 -0.63 -0.26 4.12
CA PHE A 734 -2.07 -0.38 4.18
C PHE A 734 -2.71 0.63 5.14
N THR A 735 -2.33 0.62 6.42
CA THR A 735 -2.89 1.53 7.44
C THR A 735 -2.78 2.99 7.02
N THR A 736 -1.66 3.37 6.40
CA THR A 736 -1.48 4.72 5.88
C THR A 736 -2.40 5.01 4.70
N LYS A 737 -2.52 4.08 3.74
CA LYS A 737 -3.41 4.24 2.57
C LYS A 737 -4.89 4.27 2.93
N ILE A 738 -5.33 3.61 4.02
CA ILE A 738 -6.71 3.77 4.50
C ILE A 738 -6.91 5.17 5.09
N GLU A 739 -5.99 5.65 5.92
CA GLU A 739 -6.09 6.98 6.56
C GLU A 739 -6.07 8.11 5.53
N GLU A 740 -5.05 8.14 4.68
CA GLU A 740 -4.85 9.18 3.67
C GLU A 740 -4.22 8.55 2.42
N ASP A 741 -4.86 8.70 1.26
CA ASP A 741 -4.34 8.17 -0.01
C ASP A 741 -3.19 9.03 -0.53
N ASN A 742 -2.04 8.93 0.14
CA ASN A 742 -0.89 9.78 -0.09
C ASN A 742 0.41 8.98 -0.07
N ASP A 743 1.03 8.84 -1.24
CA ASP A 743 2.28 8.11 -1.40
C ASP A 743 3.44 8.71 -0.59
N LEU A 744 3.44 10.03 -0.35
CA LEU A 744 4.46 10.67 0.46
C LEU A 744 4.33 10.27 1.92
N LEU A 745 3.09 10.22 2.43
CA LEU A 745 2.83 9.79 3.81
C LEU A 745 3.22 8.33 4.03
N VAL A 746 2.91 7.46 3.05
CA VAL A 746 3.31 6.05 3.08
C VAL A 746 4.82 5.92 3.24
N ARG A 747 5.61 6.66 2.45
CA ARG A 747 7.08 6.62 2.54
C ARG A 747 7.60 7.10 3.89
N ILE A 748 6.99 8.14 4.46
CA ILE A 748 7.39 8.68 5.77
C ILE A 748 7.05 7.68 6.89
N ASN A 749 5.83 7.14 6.89
CA ASN A 749 5.40 6.19 7.92
C ASN A 749 6.20 4.89 7.86
N ILE A 750 6.49 4.35 6.67
CA ILE A 750 7.37 3.18 6.54
C ILE A 750 8.76 3.50 7.09
N ALA A 751 9.30 4.68 6.77
CA ALA A 751 10.60 5.10 7.26
C ALA A 751 10.64 5.16 8.80
N THR A 752 9.61 5.69 9.45
CA THR A 752 9.61 5.87 10.92
C THR A 752 9.22 4.61 11.68
N TYR A 753 8.28 3.81 11.17
CA TYR A 753 7.75 2.64 11.88
C TYR A 753 8.66 1.42 11.80
N LEU A 754 9.36 1.22 10.68
CA LEU A 754 10.27 0.10 10.48
C LEU A 754 11.42 0.04 11.51
N PRO A 755 12.15 1.13 11.84
CA PRO A 755 13.17 1.10 12.88
C PRO A 755 12.61 0.88 14.27
N ILE A 756 11.45 1.43 14.59
CA ILE A 756 10.83 1.21 15.90
C ILE A 756 10.47 -0.26 16.07
N ALA A 757 9.82 -0.86 15.08
CA ALA A 757 9.44 -2.28 15.11
C ALA A 757 10.66 -3.21 15.19
N VAL A 758 11.72 -2.94 14.43
CA VAL A 758 12.96 -3.72 14.47
C VAL A 758 13.65 -3.60 15.83
N ILE A 759 13.75 -2.39 16.40
CA ILE A 759 14.32 -2.20 17.74
C ILE A 759 13.49 -2.94 18.79
N THR A 760 12.16 -2.85 18.73
CA THR A 760 11.28 -3.57 19.64
C THR A 760 11.45 -5.09 19.54
N PHE A 761 11.59 -5.63 18.33
CA PHE A 761 11.89 -7.06 18.14
C PHE A 761 13.24 -7.45 18.77
N VAL A 762 14.31 -6.71 18.46
CA VAL A 762 15.66 -7.00 18.97
C VAL A 762 15.68 -6.94 20.51
N VAL A 763 15.09 -5.90 21.10
CA VAL A 763 15.01 -5.76 22.56
C VAL A 763 14.21 -6.89 23.19
N SER A 764 13.03 -7.21 22.64
CA SER A 764 12.19 -8.29 23.15
C SER A 764 12.89 -9.64 23.09
N MET A 765 13.62 -9.89 22.01
CA MET A 765 14.35 -11.13 21.79
C MET A 765 15.55 -11.24 22.73
N VAL A 766 16.35 -10.18 22.89
CA VAL A 766 17.46 -10.14 23.86
C VAL A 766 16.97 -10.39 25.29
N LEU A 767 15.89 -9.71 25.70
CA LEU A 767 15.29 -9.91 27.03
C LEU A 767 14.79 -11.35 27.21
N SER A 768 14.12 -11.90 26.20
CA SER A 768 13.61 -13.26 26.26
C SER A 768 14.75 -14.29 26.28
N ASN A 769 15.83 -14.07 25.54
CA ASN A 769 17.02 -14.93 25.58
C ASN A 769 17.74 -14.87 26.93
N MET A 770 17.79 -13.71 27.59
CA MET A 770 18.35 -13.61 28.95
C MET A 770 17.52 -14.40 29.96
N LEU A 771 16.19 -14.32 29.86
CA LEU A 771 15.27 -15.10 30.70
C LEU A 771 15.41 -16.60 30.45
N VAL A 772 15.37 -17.01 29.18
CA VAL A 772 15.46 -18.42 28.77
C VAL A 772 16.84 -19.01 29.04
N GLY A 773 17.93 -18.25 28.82
CA GLY A 773 19.29 -18.72 29.07
C GLY A 773 19.65 -18.87 30.56
N SER A 774 18.80 -18.36 31.46
CA SER A 774 18.90 -18.59 32.90
C SER A 774 18.18 -19.86 33.39
N LEU A 775 17.34 -20.45 32.52
CA LEU A 775 16.64 -21.73 32.72
C LEU A 775 17.44 -22.87 32.08
#